data_AF-A0A507EUW8-F1
#
_entry.id   AF-A0A507EUW8-F1
#
_cell.length_a   1.000
_cell.length_b   1.000
_cell.length_c   1.000
_cell.angle_alpha   90.00
_cell.angle_beta   90.00
_cell.angle_gamma   90.00
#
_symmetry.space_group_name_H-M   'P 1'
#
loop_
_entity.id
_entity.type
_entity.pdbx_description
1 polymer ?
#
loop_
_entity_poly.entity_id
_entity_poly.type
_entity_poly.pdbx_seq_one_letter_code
_entity_poly.pdbx_strand_id
1 'polypeptide(L)'
;MSSTAFSRSVLSLATRSSGARQLASLTAPAVGSASQMLRGNRPSVPAVPDLQAKRGAKKVTGGKVMRPETYGVSSRWFVPPKVRQTAEYVEVPYYEGEDASLETFTINFGPQHPAAHGVLRLILELKGEIIVRADPHIGLLHRGTEKLIEYKTYLQSLPYFDRLDYVSMMTNEQAYSLAVEKLLNIDIPPRAKYIRTMFAEITRILNHIMAVTTHALDVGALTPFLWMFEEREKLMEFYERVSGARMHAAYVRPGGVALDMPVGLMEDIFKWAEQFNARIDETEEALSNNRVWKNRLIDVGKVTAKQAIDYSFSGVMVRGSGIAWDLRKEQPYDAYADMEFDIPVGTNGDCYDRYLCRVEEMRQSLRIVAQCLNKMPPGPVKVEDAKIAPPPRATMKESMEALIHHFKLYSEGYSVPPGETYTVIEAPKGEFGVYLVSDGSSRPYRCKIRAPGFPHLAGVDFIGRGHYLADAVTIIGTLDVVFGMSCNALCRDRLKSSNVNGLLSHKQTGICWGGMALGYHGWEVEGCTVNDMNTRYMTLHECFIMRTTSLVYNCDAVTHAGGRVALDPPLNRTTMFHPLATALVSGLISYLCLWRFPSSALLDNPANALPTAITSLFLCQIVLAVVGVWDSGTDLKPEGKQKNRKPQVIEPRWPWISSVMYGIWWTVFGTIMFWLIAVLFGAPVFELVEKTWLAAAYLSVLAVFPAGAALKSNTSAWIRLISSTGRLETVAERMVYYPLVMSVVGAWFGGFVIPLDWQRDWQKWPVPIVCGAFFGNFTGLSMSVIFNQLAS
;
A
#
# COMPACT_ATOMS: atom_id res chain seq x y z
N MET A 1 40.56 45.68 50.53
CA MET A 1 39.54 46.71 50.32
C MET A 1 38.21 45.98 50.12
N SER A 2 37.45 45.75 51.20
CA SER A 2 36.35 46.61 51.70
C SER A 2 35.18 46.64 50.70
N SER A 3 34.15 45.80 50.85
CA SER A 3 32.97 45.97 51.74
C SER A 3 31.82 46.75 51.07
N THR A 4 30.62 46.13 51.05
CA THR A 4 29.27 46.72 51.35
C THR A 4 28.76 47.85 50.44
N ALA A 5 27.47 48.09 50.14
CA ALA A 5 26.12 47.61 50.49
C ALA A 5 25.15 48.28 49.45
N PHE A 6 23.84 48.01 49.29
CA PHE A 6 22.74 48.40 50.20
C PHE A 6 21.34 48.06 49.59
N SER A 7 20.47 47.45 50.43
CA SER A 7 18.98 47.49 50.55
C SER A 7 18.05 47.19 49.34
N ARG A 8 16.87 46.57 49.49
CA ARG A 8 15.87 46.63 50.59
C ARG A 8 15.10 45.31 50.79
N SER A 9 14.89 44.97 52.06
CA SER A 9 13.87 44.06 52.59
C SER A 9 12.61 44.83 53.01
N VAL A 10 11.40 44.29 52.84
CA VAL A 10 10.24 44.55 53.72
C VAL A 10 9.27 43.35 53.72
N LEU A 11 9.14 42.73 54.90
CA LEU A 11 8.02 41.97 55.50
C LEU A 11 7.55 40.67 54.81
N SER A 12 7.22 39.57 55.49
CA SER A 12 7.19 39.11 56.90
C SER A 12 6.56 37.70 56.84
N LEU A 13 6.62 36.76 57.77
CA LEU A 13 7.21 36.59 59.09
C LEU A 13 7.15 35.08 59.39
N ALA A 14 8.13 34.57 60.14
CA ALA A 14 8.00 33.54 61.19
C ALA A 14 7.45 32.13 60.84
N THR A 15 8.09 31.00 61.19
CA THR A 15 9.18 30.74 62.14
C THR A 15 9.81 29.35 61.86
N ARG A 16 11.14 29.32 61.71
CA ARG A 16 12.05 28.20 62.02
C ARG A 16 11.91 27.85 63.53
N SER A 17 12.34 26.72 64.10
CA SER A 17 13.66 26.06 64.09
C SER A 17 13.54 24.88 65.06
N SER A 18 13.91 23.64 64.71
CA SER A 18 15.25 23.02 64.87
C SER A 18 15.79 22.95 66.30
N GLY A 19 16.10 21.74 66.80
CA GLY A 19 17.11 21.56 67.86
C GLY A 19 17.05 20.30 68.72
N ALA A 20 17.93 19.35 68.37
CA ALA A 20 18.85 18.64 69.29
C ALA A 20 18.41 17.41 70.13
N ARG A 21 19.17 16.33 69.87
CA ARG A 21 19.88 15.39 70.78
C ARG A 21 19.13 14.25 71.49
N GLN A 22 19.53 13.04 71.07
CA GLN A 22 19.94 11.86 71.86
C GLN A 22 19.42 11.76 73.30
N LEU A 23 18.69 10.68 73.60
CA LEU A 23 18.90 9.87 74.80
C LEU A 23 18.25 8.48 74.62
N ALA A 24 18.94 7.49 75.18
CA ALA A 24 18.73 6.07 75.01
C ALA A 24 17.62 5.49 75.90
N SER A 25 17.24 4.26 75.55
CA SER A 25 16.75 3.17 76.41
C SER A 25 15.42 3.35 77.14
N LEU A 26 14.47 2.46 76.85
CA LEU A 26 13.88 1.46 77.77
C LEU A 26 12.52 0.99 77.24
N THR A 27 12.39 -0.35 77.05
CA THR A 27 11.25 -1.22 77.46
C THR A 27 9.82 -0.65 77.39
N ALA A 28 8.76 -1.23 76.82
CA ALA A 28 8.36 -2.60 76.45
C ALA A 28 7.00 -2.48 75.68
N PRO A 29 6.46 -3.56 75.09
CA PRO A 29 5.17 -3.55 74.37
C PRO A 29 3.99 -4.08 75.24
N ALA A 30 2.78 -3.54 75.06
CA ALA A 30 1.49 -4.21 75.36
C ALA A 30 0.30 -3.30 74.93
N VAL A 31 -0.56 -3.74 73.98
CA VAL A 31 -1.91 -4.33 74.18
C VAL A 31 -2.96 -3.35 74.75
N GLY A 32 -4.06 -3.16 74.02
CA GLY A 32 -5.26 -2.50 74.55
C GLY A 32 -6.31 -2.18 73.48
N SER A 33 -7.17 -3.16 73.19
CA SER A 33 -8.26 -3.15 72.22
C SER A 33 -9.51 -2.38 72.68
N ALA A 34 -10.03 -1.51 71.81
CA ALA A 34 -11.44 -1.23 71.58
C ALA A 34 -11.46 -0.49 70.21
N SER A 35 -12.04 -1.02 69.13
CA SER A 35 -13.48 -1.16 68.95
C SER A 35 -13.74 -2.13 67.80
N GLN A 36 -14.34 -3.27 68.12
CA GLN A 36 -15.07 -4.09 67.16
C GLN A 36 -16.42 -3.42 66.91
N MET A 37 -16.68 -2.99 65.68
CA MET A 37 -17.96 -3.24 65.02
C MET A 37 -17.81 -2.95 63.54
N LEU A 38 -18.32 -3.89 62.74
CA LEU A 38 -18.36 -3.94 61.26
C LEU A 38 -17.19 -4.67 60.58
N ARG A 39 -17.55 -5.86 60.09
CA ARG A 39 -16.98 -6.72 59.03
C ARG A 39 -16.47 -8.06 59.54
N GLY A 40 -17.30 -9.07 59.33
CA GLY A 40 -17.02 -10.47 59.60
C GLY A 40 -15.90 -11.04 58.71
N ASN A 41 -14.96 -11.67 59.41
CA ASN A 41 -14.27 -12.94 59.17
C ASN A 41 -13.58 -13.23 57.82
N ARG A 42 -12.24 -13.21 57.86
CA ARG A 42 -11.34 -14.14 57.14
C ARG A 42 -10.63 -15.05 58.16
N PRO A 43 -10.46 -16.36 57.94
CA PRO A 43 -9.64 -17.22 58.79
C PRO A 43 -8.13 -17.17 58.45
N SER A 44 -7.33 -17.41 59.48
CA SER A 44 -5.87 -17.25 59.64
C SER A 44 -4.99 -18.36 59.06
N VAL A 45 -3.74 -18.02 58.69
CA VAL A 45 -2.65 -18.93 58.32
C VAL A 45 -1.82 -19.33 59.55
N PRO A 46 -1.38 -20.60 59.72
CA PRO A 46 -0.37 -20.97 60.71
C PRO A 46 1.05 -21.09 60.12
N ALA A 47 2.05 -20.82 60.97
CA ALA A 47 3.47 -20.61 60.69
C ALA A 47 4.30 -21.87 60.42
N VAL A 48 5.46 -21.64 59.77
CA VAL A 48 6.52 -22.61 59.42
C VAL A 48 7.43 -22.90 60.62
N PRO A 49 7.93 -24.14 60.81
CA PRO A 49 9.13 -24.42 61.60
C PRO A 49 10.36 -24.73 60.73
N ASP A 50 11.50 -24.22 61.22
CA ASP A 50 12.85 -24.25 60.63
C ASP A 50 13.60 -25.60 60.75
N LEU A 51 14.34 -25.90 59.67
CA LEU A 51 15.75 -26.38 59.58
C LEU A 51 16.29 -27.47 60.54
N GLN A 52 16.65 -28.66 60.00
CA GLN A 52 18.05 -29.09 59.72
C GLN A 52 18.25 -30.62 59.56
N ALA A 53 18.93 -30.97 58.46
CA ALA A 53 19.89 -32.07 58.25
C ALA A 53 19.43 -33.55 58.34
N LYS A 54 19.44 -34.22 57.18
CA LYS A 54 20.31 -35.39 56.91
C LYS A 54 20.52 -35.62 55.40
N ARG A 55 21.75 -36.03 55.09
CA ARG A 55 22.44 -36.06 53.79
C ARG A 55 21.91 -37.16 52.84
N GLY A 56 22.02 -36.88 51.54
CA GLY A 56 21.91 -37.86 50.47
C GLY A 56 22.09 -37.21 49.10
N ALA A 57 23.33 -36.90 48.72
CA ALA A 57 23.65 -36.30 47.43
C ALA A 57 23.45 -37.30 46.28
N LYS A 58 22.58 -36.97 45.32
CA LYS A 58 22.67 -37.45 43.93
C LYS A 58 22.90 -36.24 43.03
N LYS A 59 24.05 -36.21 42.35
CA LYS A 59 24.32 -35.29 41.24
C LYS A 59 23.36 -35.64 40.10
N VAL A 60 22.56 -34.68 39.65
CA VAL A 60 21.82 -34.76 38.39
C VAL A 60 22.32 -33.62 37.51
N THR A 61 23.17 -33.96 36.55
CA THR A 61 23.45 -33.20 35.34
C THR A 61 22.25 -33.39 34.40
N GLY A 62 21.58 -32.29 34.03
CA GLY A 62 20.47 -32.30 33.08
C GLY A 62 19.61 -31.06 33.25
N GLY A 63 19.46 -30.26 32.18
CA GLY A 63 18.66 -29.05 32.16
C GLY A 63 17.24 -29.30 32.67
N LYS A 64 16.70 -28.32 33.41
CA LYS A 64 15.36 -28.41 34.00
C LYS A 64 14.31 -28.47 32.88
N VAL A 65 13.74 -29.65 32.68
CA VAL A 65 12.47 -29.85 31.96
C VAL A 65 11.37 -29.24 32.81
N MET A 66 10.70 -28.19 32.31
CA MET A 66 9.52 -27.63 32.96
C MET A 66 8.35 -28.56 32.72
N ARG A 67 7.76 -29.08 33.81
CA ARG A 67 6.56 -29.91 33.77
C ARG A 67 5.33 -29.05 34.10
N PRO A 68 4.13 -29.33 33.54
CA PRO A 68 2.92 -28.58 33.84
C PRO A 68 2.36 -28.78 35.27
N GLU A 69 2.92 -29.69 36.07
CA GLU A 69 2.28 -30.19 37.30
C GLU A 69 2.72 -29.51 38.61
N THR A 70 3.60 -28.50 38.58
CA THR A 70 4.01 -27.77 39.80
C THR A 70 3.18 -26.52 40.08
N TYR A 71 1.85 -26.65 40.09
CA TYR A 71 0.95 -25.71 40.76
C TYR A 71 0.33 -26.39 41.99
N GLY A 72 1.00 -26.26 43.12
CA GLY A 72 0.40 -26.55 44.42
C GLY A 72 -0.42 -25.35 44.88
N VAL A 73 -1.72 -25.34 44.58
CA VAL A 73 -2.70 -24.54 45.34
C VAL A 73 -3.58 -25.51 46.12
N SER A 74 -3.62 -25.26 47.41
CA SER A 74 -4.30 -26.05 48.45
C SER A 74 -5.78 -26.29 48.13
N SER A 75 -6.16 -27.56 48.20
CA SER A 75 -7.53 -28.04 48.16
C SER A 75 -8.28 -27.65 49.44
N ARG A 76 -9.05 -26.55 49.39
CA ARG A 76 -10.26 -26.41 50.21
C ARG A 76 -11.16 -25.29 49.67
N TRP A 77 -12.35 -25.69 49.21
CA TRP A 77 -13.48 -24.84 48.77
C TRP A 77 -13.45 -24.28 47.34
N PHE A 78 -13.59 -25.18 46.38
CA PHE A 78 -14.49 -24.96 45.24
C PHE A 78 -14.97 -26.34 44.79
N VAL A 79 -16.24 -26.67 45.07
CA VAL A 79 -16.89 -27.80 44.38
C VAL A 79 -17.31 -27.24 43.03
N PRO A 80 -16.70 -27.66 41.91
CA PRO A 80 -17.19 -27.28 40.60
C PRO A 80 -18.64 -27.80 40.50
N PRO A 81 -19.59 -27.07 39.91
CA PRO A 81 -20.84 -27.70 39.50
C PRO A 81 -20.45 -28.91 38.63
N LYS A 82 -21.04 -30.07 38.90
CA LYS A 82 -20.80 -31.29 38.12
C LYS A 82 -20.95 -30.92 36.65
N VAL A 83 -19.84 -30.74 35.95
CA VAL A 83 -19.82 -30.72 34.50
C VAL A 83 -20.37 -32.08 34.14
N ARG A 84 -21.52 -32.10 33.46
CA ARG A 84 -22.05 -33.34 32.89
C ARG A 84 -20.90 -33.96 32.09
N GLN A 85 -20.32 -35.03 32.62
CA GLN A 85 -19.44 -35.93 31.89
C GLN A 85 -20.32 -36.73 30.94
N THR A 86 -20.86 -36.04 29.95
CA THR A 86 -21.45 -36.57 28.74
C THR A 86 -21.11 -35.54 27.67
N ALA A 87 -19.82 -35.37 27.38
CA ALA A 87 -19.48 -35.23 25.98
C ALA A 87 -19.72 -36.63 25.40
N GLU A 88 -20.99 -36.94 25.11
CA GLU A 88 -21.24 -37.90 24.05
C GLU A 88 -20.46 -37.33 22.88
N TYR A 89 -19.38 -38.01 22.50
CA TYR A 89 -18.94 -37.93 21.13
C TYR A 89 -20.19 -38.30 20.33
N VAL A 90 -20.83 -37.30 19.73
CA VAL A 90 -21.67 -37.58 18.59
C VAL A 90 -20.68 -38.05 17.55
N GLU A 91 -20.42 -39.36 17.54
CA GLU A 91 -19.96 -40.03 16.33
C GLU A 91 -21.03 -39.68 15.30
N VAL A 92 -20.76 -38.64 14.52
CA VAL A 92 -21.54 -38.36 13.34
C VAL A 92 -21.40 -39.63 12.51
N PRO A 93 -22.48 -40.40 12.29
CA PRO A 93 -22.37 -41.65 11.56
C PRO A 93 -21.72 -41.31 10.23
N TYR A 94 -20.53 -41.90 9.99
CA TYR A 94 -19.94 -41.90 8.68
C TYR A 94 -20.86 -42.79 7.85
N TYR A 95 -21.77 -42.16 7.12
CA TYR A 95 -22.58 -42.88 6.15
C TYR A 95 -21.61 -43.37 5.07
N GLU A 96 -21.19 -44.64 5.17
CA GLU A 96 -20.80 -45.43 3.99
C GLU A 96 -22.08 -45.75 3.19
N GLY A 97 -22.73 -44.69 2.74
CA GLY A 97 -23.65 -44.72 1.61
C GLY A 97 -22.92 -44.07 0.46
N GLU A 98 -23.03 -44.65 -0.74
CA GLU A 98 -22.53 -44.07 -1.99
C GLU A 98 -23.26 -42.75 -2.27
N ASP A 99 -22.93 -41.69 -1.53
CA ASP A 99 -23.46 -40.36 -1.76
C ASP A 99 -22.69 -39.76 -2.94
N ALA A 100 -23.44 -39.49 -4.01
CA ALA A 100 -22.98 -38.84 -5.23
C ALA A 100 -21.92 -37.77 -4.92
N SER A 101 -20.75 -37.90 -5.55
CA SER A 101 -19.56 -37.05 -5.42
C SER A 101 -19.88 -35.64 -4.89
N LEU A 102 -19.75 -35.43 -3.58
CA LEU A 102 -19.89 -34.11 -2.98
C LEU A 102 -18.88 -33.17 -3.66
N GLU A 103 -19.39 -32.23 -4.44
CA GLU A 103 -18.55 -31.30 -5.20
C GLU A 103 -17.73 -30.45 -4.22
N THR A 104 -16.41 -30.51 -4.36
CA THR A 104 -15.49 -29.65 -3.62
C THR A 104 -15.60 -28.22 -4.12
N PHE A 105 -15.72 -27.26 -3.20
CA PHE A 105 -15.79 -25.85 -3.55
C PHE A 105 -14.38 -25.24 -3.54
N THR A 106 -13.99 -24.63 -4.66
CA THR A 106 -12.70 -23.93 -4.76
C THR A 106 -12.86 -22.46 -4.37
N ILE A 107 -12.15 -22.02 -3.33
CA ILE A 107 -12.05 -20.60 -2.95
C ILE A 107 -10.67 -20.07 -3.29
N ASN A 108 -10.64 -18.93 -3.99
CA ASN A 108 -9.42 -18.17 -4.17
C ASN A 108 -9.26 -17.18 -3.02
N PHE A 109 -8.34 -17.48 -2.11
CA PHE A 109 -7.82 -16.49 -1.18
C PHE A 109 -6.91 -15.54 -1.97
N GLY A 110 -7.47 -14.38 -2.32
CA GLY A 110 -6.87 -13.47 -3.29
C GLY A 110 -5.63 -12.73 -2.76
N PRO A 111 -4.82 -12.16 -3.66
CA PRO A 111 -3.66 -11.33 -3.30
C PRO A 111 -4.02 -10.12 -2.43
N GLN A 112 -5.24 -9.61 -2.60
CA GLN A 112 -5.78 -8.50 -1.84
C GLN A 112 -6.56 -9.06 -0.64
N HIS A 113 -5.84 -9.48 0.41
CA HIS A 113 -6.44 -9.91 1.67
C HIS A 113 -5.55 -9.51 2.85
N PRO A 114 -6.10 -8.96 3.97
CA PRO A 114 -5.30 -8.51 5.11
C PRO A 114 -4.40 -9.62 5.70
N ALA A 115 -4.96 -10.82 5.89
CA ALA A 115 -4.23 -11.98 6.40
C ALA A 115 -3.25 -12.64 5.41
N ALA A 116 -3.19 -12.15 4.16
CA ALA A 116 -2.15 -12.59 3.22
C ALA A 116 -0.81 -11.88 3.48
N HIS A 117 -0.74 -10.90 4.40
CA HIS A 117 0.45 -10.15 4.82
C HIS A 117 1.46 -9.89 3.68
N GLY A 118 0.96 -9.28 2.61
CA GLY A 118 1.69 -9.12 1.37
C GLY A 118 0.84 -9.57 0.20
N VAL A 119 1.45 -10.33 -0.71
CA VAL A 119 0.81 -10.71 -1.98
C VAL A 119 0.90 -12.23 -2.13
N LEU A 120 -0.10 -12.93 -1.59
CA LEU A 120 -0.25 -14.38 -1.70
C LEU A 120 -1.58 -14.71 -2.36
N ARG A 121 -1.57 -15.59 -3.36
CA ARG A 121 -2.77 -16.21 -3.88
C ARG A 121 -2.80 -17.65 -3.40
N LEU A 122 -3.79 -18.02 -2.60
CA LEU A 122 -3.92 -19.39 -2.08
C LEU A 122 -5.25 -19.97 -2.56
N ILE A 123 -5.18 -21.04 -3.36
CA ILE A 123 -6.37 -21.74 -3.85
C ILE A 123 -6.68 -22.85 -2.85
N LEU A 124 -7.84 -22.74 -2.20
CA LEU A 124 -8.32 -23.73 -1.24
C LEU A 124 -9.40 -24.57 -1.89
N GLU A 125 -9.26 -25.88 -1.81
CA GLU A 125 -10.36 -26.82 -2.06
C GLU A 125 -10.99 -27.18 -0.72
N LEU A 126 -12.25 -26.80 -0.55
CA LEU A 126 -13.01 -26.99 0.67
C LEU A 126 -14.08 -28.06 0.49
N LYS A 127 -14.28 -28.87 1.52
CA LYS A 127 -15.47 -29.70 1.70
C LYS A 127 -16.28 -29.10 2.85
N GLY A 128 -17.27 -28.28 2.51
CA GLY A 128 -17.93 -27.41 3.49
C GLY A 128 -16.95 -26.35 4.01
N GLU A 129 -16.61 -26.40 5.30
CA GLU A 129 -15.65 -25.49 5.93
C GLU A 129 -14.23 -26.08 6.08
N ILE A 130 -14.08 -27.38 5.83
CA ILE A 130 -12.84 -28.13 6.06
C ILE A 130 -11.96 -28.08 4.80
N ILE A 131 -10.69 -27.78 4.99
CA ILE A 131 -9.69 -27.73 3.93
C ILE A 131 -9.26 -29.15 3.55
N VAL A 132 -9.41 -29.49 2.27
CA VAL A 132 -8.97 -30.77 1.68
C VAL A 132 -7.61 -30.60 0.99
N ARG A 133 -7.43 -29.48 0.29
CA ARG A 133 -6.16 -29.14 -0.40
C ARG A 133 -5.93 -27.64 -0.35
N ALA A 134 -4.68 -27.25 -0.17
CA ALA A 134 -4.25 -25.86 -0.24
C ALA A 134 -3.10 -25.69 -1.23
N ASP A 135 -3.32 -24.94 -2.30
CA ASP A 135 -2.32 -24.67 -3.34
C ASP A 135 -1.85 -23.20 -3.26
N PRO A 136 -0.70 -22.91 -2.64
CA PRO A 136 -0.16 -21.56 -2.57
C PRO A 136 0.55 -21.16 -3.88
N HIS A 137 -0.08 -20.27 -4.65
CA HIS A 137 0.54 -19.61 -5.80
C HIS A 137 1.39 -18.43 -5.34
N ILE A 138 2.70 -18.67 -5.32
CA ILE A 138 3.74 -17.66 -5.18
C ILE A 138 4.25 -17.23 -6.57
N GLY A 139 5.00 -16.13 -6.66
CA GLY A 139 5.51 -15.58 -7.92
C GLY A 139 5.28 -14.07 -8.05
N LEU A 140 4.28 -13.54 -7.36
CA LEU A 140 3.79 -12.18 -7.54
C LEU A 140 4.81 -11.10 -7.13
N LEU A 141 5.73 -11.43 -6.22
CA LEU A 141 6.83 -10.56 -5.80
C LEU A 141 8.21 -11.01 -6.32
N HIS A 142 8.25 -11.89 -7.34
CA HIS A 142 9.51 -12.33 -7.92
C HIS A 142 10.15 -11.19 -8.73
N ARG A 143 11.38 -10.81 -8.40
CA ARG A 143 12.10 -9.69 -9.05
C ARG A 143 13.37 -10.12 -9.78
N GLY A 144 13.65 -11.42 -9.86
CA GLY A 144 14.91 -11.92 -10.43
C GLY A 144 16.15 -11.44 -9.68
N THR A 145 16.09 -11.32 -8.35
CA THR A 145 17.19 -10.79 -7.51
C THR A 145 18.49 -11.56 -7.70
N GLU A 146 18.42 -12.90 -7.68
CA GLU A 146 19.59 -13.77 -7.90
C GLU A 146 20.27 -13.48 -9.25
N LYS A 147 19.48 -13.16 -10.29
CA LYS A 147 20.02 -12.83 -11.62
C LYS A 147 20.66 -11.45 -11.66
N LEU A 148 20.09 -10.48 -10.95
CA LEU A 148 20.67 -9.14 -10.84
C LEU A 148 21.99 -9.16 -10.05
N ILE A 149 22.14 -10.07 -9.09
CA ILE A 149 23.38 -10.23 -8.32
C ILE A 149 24.54 -10.66 -9.22
N GLU A 150 24.31 -11.54 -10.21
CA GLU A 150 25.36 -12.01 -11.15
C GLU A 150 25.99 -10.88 -11.99
N TYR A 151 25.25 -9.78 -12.20
CA TYR A 151 25.74 -8.64 -12.99
C TYR A 151 26.42 -7.55 -12.15
N LYS A 152 26.42 -7.67 -10.81
CA LYS A 152 26.94 -6.66 -9.89
C LYS A 152 28.15 -7.15 -9.11
N THR A 153 28.93 -6.23 -8.56
CA THR A 153 30.06 -6.58 -7.67
C THR A 153 29.56 -6.96 -6.28
N TYR A 154 30.40 -7.63 -5.48
CA TYR A 154 30.02 -8.11 -4.14
C TYR A 154 29.50 -7.01 -3.21
N LEU A 155 30.04 -5.79 -3.28
CA LEU A 155 29.58 -4.66 -2.48
C LEU A 155 28.24 -4.10 -2.99
N GLN A 156 28.06 -4.08 -4.32
CA GLN A 156 26.83 -3.58 -4.95
C GLN A 156 25.65 -4.55 -4.84
N SER A 157 25.93 -5.85 -4.69
CA SER A 157 24.91 -6.88 -4.48
C SER A 157 24.41 -6.94 -3.04
N LEU A 158 25.17 -6.43 -2.07
CA LEU A 158 24.80 -6.44 -0.65
C LEU A 158 23.40 -5.92 -0.34
N PRO A 159 22.95 -4.75 -0.86
CA PRO A 159 21.64 -4.21 -0.53
C PRO A 159 20.46 -5.03 -1.08
N TYR A 160 20.70 -6.04 -1.92
CA TYR A 160 19.64 -6.99 -2.26
C TYR A 160 19.24 -7.81 -1.05
N PHE A 161 20.18 -8.19 -0.19
CA PHE A 161 19.93 -9.03 0.99
C PHE A 161 19.03 -8.34 2.02
N ASP A 162 19.20 -7.03 2.24
CA ASP A 162 18.36 -6.22 3.14
C ASP A 162 16.89 -6.17 2.68
N ARG A 163 16.66 -6.40 1.38
CA ARG A 163 15.35 -6.28 0.73
C ARG A 163 14.64 -7.62 0.54
N LEU A 164 15.31 -8.75 0.78
CA LEU A 164 14.72 -10.08 0.69
C LEU A 164 13.72 -10.30 1.82
N ASP A 165 14.23 -10.33 3.04
CA ASP A 165 13.43 -10.23 4.25
C ASP A 165 13.61 -8.81 4.81
N TYR A 166 12.64 -7.95 4.47
CA TYR A 166 12.63 -6.54 4.83
C TYR A 166 12.34 -6.29 6.31
N VAL A 167 12.07 -7.35 7.09
CA VAL A 167 11.89 -7.25 8.54
C VAL A 167 13.20 -7.55 9.28
N SER A 168 14.02 -8.45 8.73
CA SER A 168 15.32 -8.83 9.31
C SER A 168 16.51 -8.48 8.42
N MET A 169 16.78 -7.17 8.32
CA MET A 169 17.75 -6.60 7.38
C MET A 169 19.20 -7.00 7.72
N MET A 170 19.65 -6.71 8.96
CA MET A 170 21.04 -6.93 9.36
C MET A 170 21.43 -8.41 9.39
N THR A 171 20.51 -9.32 9.72
CA THR A 171 20.79 -10.75 9.68
C THR A 171 21.02 -11.22 8.25
N ASN A 172 20.26 -10.71 7.27
CA ASN A 172 20.50 -11.10 5.88
C ASN A 172 21.86 -10.58 5.37
N GLU A 173 22.21 -9.33 5.73
CA GLU A 173 23.53 -8.76 5.46
C GLU A 173 24.65 -9.59 6.11
N GLN A 174 24.41 -10.06 7.34
CA GLN A 174 25.33 -10.93 8.09
C GLN A 174 25.55 -12.27 7.40
N ALA A 175 24.48 -12.93 6.92
CA ALA A 175 24.61 -14.19 6.19
C ALA A 175 25.45 -14.04 4.92
N TYR A 176 25.21 -12.97 4.17
CA TYR A 176 25.95 -12.67 2.95
C TYR A 176 27.41 -12.30 3.23
N SER A 177 27.66 -11.47 4.25
CA SER A 177 29.03 -11.10 4.62
C SER A 177 29.84 -12.30 5.12
N LEU A 178 29.26 -13.18 5.94
CA LEU A 178 29.90 -14.42 6.37
C LEU A 178 30.21 -15.36 5.19
N ALA A 179 29.34 -15.42 4.18
CA ALA A 179 29.59 -16.19 2.95
C ALA A 179 30.82 -15.68 2.21
N VAL A 180 30.90 -14.36 2.01
CA VAL A 180 32.01 -13.71 1.31
C VAL A 180 33.30 -13.76 2.13
N GLU A 181 33.22 -13.57 3.45
CA GLU A 181 34.37 -13.65 4.38
C GLU A 181 34.97 -15.06 4.42
N LYS A 182 34.12 -16.10 4.35
CA LYS A 182 34.56 -17.49 4.26
C LYS A 182 35.26 -17.80 2.93
N LEU A 183 34.81 -17.21 1.81
CA LEU A 183 35.50 -17.35 0.52
C LEU A 183 36.83 -16.57 0.49
N LEU A 184 36.88 -15.41 1.15
CA LEU A 184 38.07 -14.58 1.22
C LEU A 184 39.10 -15.08 2.27
N ASN A 185 38.72 -16.01 3.16
CA ASN A 185 39.53 -16.50 4.27
C ASN A 185 40.06 -15.37 5.17
N ILE A 186 39.16 -14.47 5.62
CA ILE A 186 39.50 -13.35 6.49
C ILE A 186 38.84 -13.50 7.85
N ASP A 187 39.59 -13.17 8.90
CA ASP A 187 39.04 -12.98 10.23
C ASP A 187 38.71 -11.51 10.51
N ILE A 188 37.52 -11.31 11.09
CA ILE A 188 36.97 -10.00 11.43
C ILE A 188 37.47 -9.56 12.80
N PRO A 189 37.73 -8.26 13.04
CA PRO A 189 38.10 -7.78 14.37
C PRO A 189 37.01 -8.08 15.42
N PRO A 190 37.41 -8.31 16.69
CA PRO A 190 36.50 -8.74 17.75
C PRO A 190 35.37 -7.73 17.98
N ARG A 191 35.68 -6.42 18.00
CA ARG A 191 34.66 -5.38 18.18
C ARG A 191 33.54 -5.46 17.14
N ALA A 192 33.87 -5.71 15.87
CA ALA A 192 32.86 -5.85 14.83
C ALA A 192 32.00 -7.10 15.01
N LYS A 193 32.56 -8.21 15.51
CA LYS A 193 31.79 -9.41 15.87
C LYS A 193 30.75 -9.10 16.94
N TYR A 194 31.13 -8.40 18.03
CA TYR A 194 30.19 -7.99 19.09
C TYR A 194 29.10 -7.02 18.60
N ILE A 195 29.47 -6.06 17.73
CA ILE A 195 28.52 -5.13 17.12
C ILE A 195 27.52 -5.90 16.26
N ARG A 196 27.98 -6.82 15.40
CA ARG A 196 27.12 -7.67 14.57
C ARG A 196 26.18 -8.51 15.42
N THR A 197 26.67 -9.19 16.46
CA THR A 197 25.81 -10.01 17.32
C THR A 197 24.75 -9.18 18.04
N MET A 198 25.11 -7.99 18.53
CA MET A 198 24.15 -7.10 19.19
C MET A 198 23.06 -6.62 18.22
N PHE A 199 23.42 -6.14 17.03
CA PHE A 199 22.43 -5.71 16.04
C PHE A 199 21.63 -6.88 15.46
N ALA A 200 22.21 -8.08 15.37
CA ALA A 200 21.48 -9.28 14.97
C ALA A 200 20.39 -9.64 15.99
N GLU A 201 20.66 -9.53 17.30
CA GLU A 201 19.66 -9.77 18.33
C GLU A 201 18.61 -8.64 18.42
N ILE A 202 18.99 -7.38 18.18
CA ILE A 202 18.01 -6.29 18.00
C ILE A 202 17.11 -6.58 16.78
N THR A 203 17.69 -7.07 15.68
CA THR A 203 16.93 -7.50 14.49
C THR A 203 16.00 -8.66 14.81
N ARG A 204 16.41 -9.59 15.67
CA ARG A 204 15.58 -10.71 16.13
C ARG A 204 14.38 -10.20 16.92
N ILE A 205 14.57 -9.25 17.82
CA ILE A 205 13.48 -8.60 18.55
C ILE A 205 12.54 -7.88 17.59
N LEU A 206 13.07 -7.09 16.63
CA LEU A 206 12.26 -6.42 15.60
C LEU A 206 11.39 -7.40 14.81
N ASN A 207 11.92 -8.57 14.45
CA ASN A 207 11.20 -9.58 13.68
C ASN A 207 10.15 -10.32 14.52
N HIS A 208 10.49 -10.74 15.75
CA HIS A 208 9.51 -11.38 16.62
C HIS A 208 8.38 -10.45 17.04
N ILE A 209 8.65 -9.16 17.23
CA ILE A 209 7.60 -8.15 17.43
C ILE A 209 6.64 -8.16 16.26
N MET A 210 7.15 -8.07 15.02
CA MET A 210 6.32 -8.11 13.82
C MET A 210 5.53 -9.42 13.76
N ALA A 211 6.20 -10.57 13.84
CA ALA A 211 5.59 -11.89 13.71
C ALA A 211 4.47 -12.14 14.73
N VAL A 212 4.71 -11.82 16.02
CA VAL A 212 3.73 -12.04 17.09
C VAL A 212 2.55 -11.09 16.94
N THR A 213 2.81 -9.81 16.67
CA THR A 213 1.74 -8.81 16.63
C THR A 213 0.89 -8.87 15.37
N THR A 214 1.47 -9.16 14.21
CA THR A 214 0.69 -9.33 12.98
C THR A 214 -0.13 -10.61 13.04
N HIS A 215 0.43 -11.69 13.59
CA HIS A 215 -0.36 -12.90 13.88
C HIS A 215 -1.50 -12.62 14.87
N ALA A 216 -1.25 -11.81 15.92
CA ALA A 216 -2.31 -11.38 16.83
C ALA A 216 -3.41 -10.58 16.11
N LEU A 217 -3.02 -9.66 15.23
CA LEU A 217 -3.93 -8.85 14.43
C LEU A 217 -4.80 -9.70 13.50
N ASP A 218 -4.21 -10.71 12.85
CA ASP A 218 -4.90 -11.62 11.93
C ASP A 218 -5.94 -12.50 12.63
N VAL A 219 -5.69 -12.89 13.87
CA VAL A 219 -6.65 -13.61 14.71
C VAL A 219 -7.72 -12.67 15.28
N GLY A 220 -7.43 -11.37 15.38
CA GLY A 220 -8.38 -10.32 15.76
C GLY A 220 -7.97 -9.45 16.97
N ALA A 221 -6.79 -9.65 17.55
CA ALA A 221 -6.29 -8.85 18.67
C ALA A 221 -5.51 -7.62 18.17
N LEU A 222 -6.15 -6.45 18.20
CA LEU A 222 -5.61 -5.20 17.64
C LEU A 222 -4.66 -4.44 18.58
N THR A 223 -4.84 -4.53 19.90
CA THR A 223 -4.10 -3.68 20.86
C THR A 223 -2.61 -4.01 20.98
N PRO A 224 -2.15 -5.28 21.02
CA PRO A 224 -0.72 -5.58 21.19
C PRO A 224 0.11 -5.10 20.00
N PHE A 225 -0.50 -5.01 18.82
CA PHE A 225 0.13 -4.49 17.61
C PHE A 225 0.57 -3.03 17.77
N LEU A 226 -0.30 -2.18 18.30
CA LEU A 226 0.01 -0.77 18.50
C LEU A 226 1.07 -0.57 19.59
N TRP A 227 1.01 -1.34 20.68
CA TRP A 227 1.97 -1.23 21.78
C TRP A 227 3.39 -1.61 21.36
N MET A 228 3.57 -2.76 20.70
CA MET A 228 4.92 -3.18 20.33
C MET A 228 5.46 -2.42 19.12
N PHE A 229 4.60 -1.80 18.30
CA PHE A 229 5.08 -0.95 17.21
C PHE A 229 5.69 0.37 17.71
N GLU A 230 5.31 0.85 18.90
CA GLU A 230 6.03 1.93 19.59
C GLU A 230 7.47 1.50 19.91
N GLU A 231 7.65 0.30 20.45
CA GLU A 231 8.99 -0.25 20.75
C GLU A 231 9.80 -0.54 19.48
N ARG A 232 9.12 -1.00 18.42
CA ARG A 232 9.72 -1.18 17.10
C ARG A 232 10.24 0.14 16.52
N GLU A 233 9.54 1.24 16.74
CA GLU A 233 9.96 2.58 16.30
C GLU A 233 11.24 3.04 17.01
N LYS A 234 11.33 2.83 18.33
CA LYS A 234 12.55 3.12 19.12
C LYS A 234 13.75 2.33 18.59
N LEU A 235 13.55 1.06 18.23
CA LEU A 235 14.60 0.25 17.61
C LEU A 235 15.01 0.74 16.21
N MET A 236 14.07 1.27 15.42
CA MET A 236 14.41 1.90 14.13
C MET A 236 15.21 3.19 14.29
N GLU A 237 15.01 3.95 15.38
CA GLU A 237 15.85 5.10 15.70
C GLU A 237 17.30 4.68 15.90
N PHE A 238 17.55 3.53 16.56
CA PHE A 238 18.91 2.99 16.67
C PHE A 238 19.52 2.66 15.30
N TYR A 239 18.73 2.15 14.36
CA TYR A 239 19.20 1.84 13.01
C TYR A 239 19.55 3.11 12.25
N GLU A 240 18.70 4.13 12.39
CA GLU A 240 18.90 5.44 11.80
C GLU A 240 20.17 6.11 12.35
N ARG A 241 20.40 6.06 13.66
CA ARG A 241 21.61 6.64 14.27
C ARG A 241 22.91 5.97 13.80
N VAL A 242 22.85 4.68 13.51
CA VAL A 242 24.04 3.88 13.14
C VAL A 242 24.33 3.94 11.64
N SER A 243 23.30 3.85 10.81
CA SER A 243 23.42 3.72 9.35
C SER A 243 22.97 4.95 8.57
N GLY A 244 22.16 5.81 9.17
CA GLY A 244 21.45 6.90 8.50
C GLY A 244 20.13 6.49 7.84
N ALA A 245 19.77 5.20 7.87
CA ALA A 245 18.51 4.68 7.33
C ALA A 245 17.73 3.91 8.39
N ARG A 246 16.40 4.04 8.35
CA ARG A 246 15.52 3.41 9.35
C ARG A 246 15.32 1.90 9.15
N MET A 247 15.38 1.40 7.90
CA MET A 247 15.23 -0.02 7.61
C MET A 247 16.42 -0.62 6.84
N HIS A 248 16.59 -0.24 5.57
CA HIS A 248 17.65 -0.78 4.73
C HIS A 248 18.98 -0.07 5.06
N ALA A 249 19.77 -0.68 5.94
CA ALA A 249 20.93 -0.07 6.57
C ALA A 249 22.24 -0.24 5.77
N ALA A 250 22.42 -1.35 5.03
CA ALA A 250 23.67 -1.70 4.35
C ALA A 250 24.91 -1.49 5.24
N TYR A 251 24.78 -1.88 6.51
CA TYR A 251 25.69 -1.58 7.61
C TYR A 251 26.68 -2.72 7.84
N VAL A 252 26.19 -3.95 7.88
CA VAL A 252 27.03 -5.14 7.94
C VAL A 252 27.56 -5.39 6.54
N ARG A 253 28.90 -5.39 6.39
CA ARG A 253 29.56 -5.54 5.09
C ARG A 253 30.62 -6.63 5.16
N PRO A 254 30.94 -7.31 4.05
CA PRO A 254 32.10 -8.19 3.99
C PRO A 254 33.35 -7.43 4.46
N GLY A 255 34.04 -7.95 5.48
CA GLY A 255 35.17 -7.31 6.15
C GLY A 255 34.80 -6.56 7.45
N GLY A 256 33.65 -6.86 8.06
CA GLY A 256 33.19 -6.28 9.33
C GLY A 256 31.96 -5.38 9.20
N VAL A 257 32.10 -4.12 9.60
CA VAL A 257 30.96 -3.20 9.70
C VAL A 257 31.32 -1.84 9.06
N ALA A 258 30.33 -1.16 8.49
CA ALA A 258 30.55 0.03 7.68
C ALA A 258 31.11 1.23 8.46
N LEU A 259 30.57 1.49 9.66
CA LEU A 259 30.91 2.61 10.53
C LEU A 259 30.88 2.14 12.00
N ASP A 260 31.68 2.74 12.87
CA ASP A 260 31.54 2.49 14.31
C ASP A 260 30.25 3.13 14.85
N MET A 261 29.81 2.68 16.01
CA MET A 261 28.64 3.23 16.67
C MET A 261 28.88 4.70 17.10
N PRO A 262 27.86 5.57 17.00
CA PRO A 262 27.96 6.93 17.51
C PRO A 262 28.06 6.94 19.04
N VAL A 263 28.69 8.00 19.56
CA VAL A 263 28.86 8.21 21.00
C VAL A 263 27.48 8.30 21.68
N GLY A 264 27.33 7.62 22.83
CA GLY A 264 26.10 7.60 23.63
C GLY A 264 25.08 6.53 23.25
N LEU A 265 25.20 5.86 22.10
CA LEU A 265 24.21 4.86 21.66
C LEU A 265 24.08 3.67 22.62
N MET A 266 25.19 3.21 23.20
CA MET A 266 25.19 2.07 24.13
C MET A 266 24.34 2.34 25.37
N GLU A 267 24.37 3.56 25.90
CA GLU A 267 23.57 3.95 27.06
C GLU A 267 22.08 3.98 26.75
N ASP A 268 21.72 4.41 25.54
CA ASP A 268 20.33 4.49 25.10
C ASP A 268 19.75 3.09 24.84
N ILE A 269 20.54 2.18 24.25
CA ILE A 269 20.15 0.76 24.12
C ILE A 269 19.96 0.13 25.51
N PHE A 270 20.83 0.45 26.47
CA PHE A 270 20.72 -0.06 27.84
C PHE A 270 19.41 0.40 28.51
N LYS A 271 19.10 1.70 28.45
CA LYS A 271 17.84 2.25 29.01
C LYS A 271 16.60 1.62 28.36
N TRP A 272 16.64 1.40 27.04
CA TRP A 272 15.58 0.73 26.33
C TRP A 272 15.41 -0.73 26.77
N ALA A 273 16.52 -1.48 26.89
CA ALA A 273 16.48 -2.88 27.30
C ALA A 273 15.89 -3.09 28.70
N GLU A 274 16.10 -2.16 29.64
CA GLU A 274 15.47 -2.20 30.97
C GLU A 274 13.95 -2.06 30.90
N GLN A 275 13.45 -1.16 30.05
CA GLN A 275 12.02 -0.87 29.91
C GLN A 275 11.29 -1.95 29.10
N PHE A 276 11.96 -2.53 28.10
CA PHE A 276 11.33 -3.45 27.15
C PHE A 276 10.86 -4.77 27.79
N ASN A 277 11.49 -5.23 28.88
CA ASN A 277 11.01 -6.40 29.62
C ASN A 277 9.56 -6.23 30.11
N ALA A 278 9.23 -5.05 30.67
CA ALA A 278 7.87 -4.76 31.12
C ALA A 278 6.87 -4.77 29.96
N ARG A 279 7.27 -4.31 28.77
CA ARG A 279 6.42 -4.33 27.57
C ARG A 279 6.14 -5.74 27.09
N ILE A 280 7.11 -6.65 27.14
CA ILE A 280 6.87 -8.06 26.83
C ILE A 280 5.84 -8.64 27.80
N ASP A 281 6.00 -8.38 29.10
CA ASP A 281 5.08 -8.92 30.11
C ASP A 281 3.65 -8.38 29.94
N GLU A 282 3.47 -7.09 29.61
CA GLU A 282 2.17 -6.49 29.26
C GLU A 282 1.52 -7.21 28.05
N THR A 283 2.31 -7.55 27.03
CA THR A 283 1.77 -8.27 25.86
C THR A 283 1.43 -9.72 26.15
N GLU A 284 2.20 -10.39 26.99
CA GLU A 284 1.89 -11.75 27.42
C GLU A 284 0.64 -11.81 28.29
N GLU A 285 0.44 -10.82 29.16
CA GLU A 285 -0.76 -10.75 29.98
C GLU A 285 -2.03 -10.67 29.10
N ALA A 286 -1.96 -9.91 28.01
CA ALA A 286 -3.05 -9.78 27.05
C ALA A 286 -3.30 -11.04 26.20
N LEU A 287 -2.25 -11.80 25.84
CA LEU A 287 -2.32 -12.90 24.88
C LEU A 287 -2.17 -14.29 25.53
N SER A 288 -1.09 -14.54 26.25
CA SER A 288 -0.67 -15.88 26.70
C SER A 288 -1.73 -16.59 27.54
N ASN A 289 -2.40 -15.87 28.46
CA ASN A 289 -3.43 -16.43 29.34
C ASN A 289 -4.86 -16.29 28.81
N ASN A 290 -5.03 -15.62 27.68
CA ASN A 290 -6.35 -15.39 27.11
C ASN A 290 -6.96 -16.70 26.58
N ARG A 291 -8.18 -17.02 27.03
CA ARG A 291 -8.91 -18.21 26.59
C ARG A 291 -9.17 -18.22 25.08
N VAL A 292 -9.48 -17.06 24.50
CA VAL A 292 -9.76 -16.96 23.06
C VAL A 292 -8.50 -17.27 22.26
N TRP A 293 -7.36 -16.72 22.67
CA TRP A 293 -6.07 -16.96 22.05
C TRP A 293 -5.67 -18.44 22.09
N LYS A 294 -5.80 -19.07 23.27
CA LYS A 294 -5.55 -20.50 23.45
C LYS A 294 -6.45 -21.37 22.57
N ASN A 295 -7.75 -21.09 22.55
CA ASN A 295 -8.70 -21.86 21.72
C ASN A 295 -8.42 -21.77 20.21
N ARG A 296 -7.77 -20.70 19.74
CA ARG A 296 -7.45 -20.49 18.31
C ARG A 296 -6.11 -21.09 17.90
N LEU A 297 -5.26 -21.48 18.84
CA LEU A 297 -3.87 -21.90 18.57
C LEU A 297 -3.51 -23.28 19.09
N ILE A 298 -4.11 -23.71 20.19
CA ILE A 298 -3.94 -25.07 20.71
C ILE A 298 -4.58 -26.03 19.71
N ASP A 299 -3.88 -27.13 19.42
CA ASP A 299 -4.25 -28.16 18.47
C ASP A 299 -4.36 -27.73 16.99
N VAL A 300 -3.91 -26.51 16.65
CA VAL A 300 -3.88 -26.03 15.26
C VAL A 300 -2.48 -26.18 14.66
N GLY A 301 -2.41 -26.74 13.45
CA GLY A 301 -1.19 -26.85 12.68
C GLY A 301 -0.12 -27.73 13.33
N LYS A 302 -0.51 -28.91 13.81
CA LYS A 302 0.40 -29.87 14.45
C LYS A 302 1.46 -30.37 13.48
N VAL A 303 2.73 -30.21 13.85
CA VAL A 303 3.86 -30.74 13.08
C VAL A 303 4.66 -31.71 13.96
N THR A 304 4.76 -32.96 13.53
CA THR A 304 5.62 -33.94 14.22
C THR A 304 7.09 -33.67 13.91
N ALA A 305 7.99 -34.06 14.84
CA ALA A 305 9.44 -33.92 14.67
C ALA A 305 9.96 -34.55 13.37
N LYS A 306 9.43 -35.73 12.96
CA LYS A 306 9.82 -36.39 11.71
C LYS A 306 9.41 -35.58 10.49
N GLN A 307 8.16 -35.14 10.44
CA GLN A 307 7.65 -34.31 9.34
C GLN A 307 8.40 -32.98 9.24
N ALA A 308 8.76 -32.36 10.37
CA ALA A 308 9.56 -31.13 10.36
C ALA A 308 10.91 -31.32 9.64
N ILE A 309 11.56 -32.47 9.82
CA ILE A 309 12.82 -32.81 9.16
C ILE A 309 12.59 -33.14 7.69
N ASP A 310 11.58 -33.96 7.37
CA ASP A 310 11.28 -34.41 6.01
C ASP A 310 10.94 -33.22 5.09
N TYR A 311 10.21 -32.22 5.60
CA TYR A 311 9.86 -30.99 4.89
C TYR A 311 10.94 -29.90 4.98
N SER A 312 12.10 -30.19 5.60
CA SER A 312 13.23 -29.26 5.77
C SER A 312 12.85 -27.94 6.48
N PHE A 313 11.92 -28.01 7.43
CA PHE A 313 11.62 -26.88 8.28
C PHE A 313 12.83 -26.50 9.13
N SER A 314 12.87 -25.24 9.55
CA SER A 314 13.95 -24.68 10.37
C SER A 314 13.43 -23.66 11.37
N GLY A 315 14.29 -23.27 12.32
CA GLY A 315 14.00 -22.26 13.34
C GLY A 315 12.89 -22.64 14.31
N VAL A 316 11.99 -21.68 14.55
CA VAL A 316 10.87 -21.82 15.48
C VAL A 316 9.96 -23.01 15.13
N MET A 317 9.85 -23.38 13.85
CA MET A 317 9.04 -24.53 13.42
C MET A 317 9.59 -25.85 13.96
N VAL A 318 10.93 -26.01 13.94
CA VAL A 318 11.61 -27.22 14.42
C VAL A 318 11.64 -27.25 15.95
N ARG A 319 11.91 -26.09 16.57
CA ARG A 319 11.89 -25.94 18.03
C ARG A 319 10.50 -26.18 18.62
N GLY A 320 9.44 -25.71 17.97
CA GLY A 320 8.06 -25.93 18.39
C GLY A 320 7.66 -27.41 18.41
N SER A 321 8.21 -28.21 17.48
CA SER A 321 7.98 -29.67 17.39
C SER A 321 8.84 -30.50 18.35
N GLY A 322 9.62 -29.88 19.23
CA GLY A 322 10.39 -30.58 20.27
C GLY A 322 11.84 -30.91 19.91
N ILE A 323 12.36 -30.43 18.78
CA ILE A 323 13.76 -30.62 18.39
C ILE A 323 14.58 -29.42 18.87
N ALA A 324 15.52 -29.66 19.79
CA ALA A 324 16.45 -28.65 20.29
C ALA A 324 17.56 -28.36 19.26
N TRP A 325 17.24 -27.62 18.20
CA TRP A 325 18.18 -27.23 17.15
C TRP A 325 18.23 -25.70 16.98
N ASP A 326 19.42 -25.13 17.13
CA ASP A 326 19.73 -23.71 16.88
C ASP A 326 21.18 -23.58 16.42
N LEU A 327 21.40 -22.95 15.26
CA LEU A 327 22.74 -22.80 14.69
C LEU A 327 23.66 -21.96 15.57
N ARG A 328 23.12 -21.04 16.38
CA ARG A 328 23.95 -20.19 17.26
C ARG A 328 24.68 -20.97 18.34
N LYS A 329 24.20 -22.16 18.71
CA LYS A 329 24.86 -23.06 19.68
C LYS A 329 25.61 -24.19 18.99
N GLU A 330 25.00 -24.81 17.98
CA GLU A 330 25.59 -25.98 17.30
C GLU A 330 26.74 -25.57 16.36
N GLN A 331 26.59 -24.46 15.64
CA GLN A 331 27.56 -23.94 14.69
C GLN A 331 27.77 -22.43 14.92
N PRO A 332 28.38 -22.05 16.07
CA PRO A 332 28.47 -20.66 16.46
C PRO A 332 29.28 -19.84 15.44
N TYR A 333 28.73 -18.69 15.08
CA TYR A 333 29.38 -17.67 14.26
C TYR A 333 29.56 -16.37 15.05
N ASP A 334 30.41 -15.47 14.56
CA ASP A 334 30.77 -14.21 15.23
C ASP A 334 31.10 -14.39 16.72
N ALA A 335 30.42 -13.69 17.62
CA ALA A 335 30.67 -13.71 19.06
C ALA A 335 29.65 -14.57 19.85
N TYR A 336 28.83 -15.39 19.19
CA TYR A 336 27.81 -16.21 19.88
C TYR A 336 28.39 -17.25 20.84
N ALA A 337 29.63 -17.70 20.61
CA ALA A 337 30.33 -18.63 21.50
C ALA A 337 30.61 -18.04 22.90
N ASP A 338 30.75 -16.70 22.99
CA ASP A 338 31.06 -16.01 24.25
C ASP A 338 29.80 -15.62 25.05
N MET A 339 28.61 -15.92 24.53
CA MET A 339 27.32 -15.50 25.06
C MET A 339 26.57 -16.65 25.74
N GLU A 340 25.97 -16.33 26.89
CA GLU A 340 25.17 -17.26 27.68
C GLU A 340 23.69 -17.00 27.46
N PHE A 341 23.03 -17.91 26.74
CA PHE A 341 21.59 -17.92 26.51
C PHE A 341 21.08 -19.35 26.42
N ASP A 342 19.77 -19.49 26.65
CA ASP A 342 19.04 -20.76 26.60
C ASP A 342 18.15 -20.81 25.34
N ILE A 343 17.86 -22.00 24.84
CA ILE A 343 17.01 -22.20 23.65
C ILE A 343 15.63 -22.66 24.10
N PRO A 344 14.53 -21.98 23.70
CA PRO A 344 13.18 -22.44 24.00
C PRO A 344 12.78 -23.58 23.06
N VAL A 345 12.12 -24.61 23.62
CA VAL A 345 11.70 -25.81 22.87
C VAL A 345 10.26 -26.14 23.25
N GLY A 346 9.41 -26.32 22.24
CA GLY A 346 8.01 -26.72 22.39
C GLY A 346 7.85 -28.22 22.62
N THR A 347 6.62 -28.67 22.87
CA THR A 347 6.34 -30.08 23.18
C THR A 347 5.36 -30.73 22.21
N ASN A 348 4.33 -29.98 21.79
CA ASN A 348 3.21 -30.51 21.01
C ASN A 348 3.36 -30.26 19.51
N GLY A 349 4.14 -29.24 19.11
CA GLY A 349 4.26 -28.83 17.70
C GLY A 349 3.15 -27.90 17.22
N ASP A 350 2.33 -27.37 18.14
CA ASP A 350 1.19 -26.51 17.85
C ASP A 350 1.60 -25.07 17.51
N CYS A 351 0.67 -24.30 16.95
CA CYS A 351 0.80 -22.85 16.78
C CYS A 351 1.07 -22.13 18.12
N TYR A 352 0.49 -22.60 19.23
CA TYR A 352 0.69 -22.00 20.56
C TYR A 352 2.12 -22.16 21.09
N ASP A 353 2.70 -23.35 20.96
CA ASP A 353 4.10 -23.60 21.37
C ASP A 353 5.07 -22.74 20.56
N ARG A 354 4.80 -22.56 19.26
CA ARG A 354 5.57 -21.67 18.38
C ARG A 354 5.44 -20.20 18.78
N TYR A 355 4.28 -19.77 19.27
CA TYR A 355 4.10 -18.44 19.85
C TYR A 355 4.95 -18.26 21.11
N LEU A 356 4.88 -19.19 22.06
CA LEU A 356 5.67 -19.14 23.29
C LEU A 356 7.19 -19.14 23.01
N CYS A 357 7.66 -19.96 22.07
CA CYS A 357 9.06 -19.96 21.66
C CYS A 357 9.52 -18.57 21.19
N ARG A 358 8.70 -17.84 20.41
CA ARG A 358 9.06 -16.48 19.96
C ARG A 358 9.15 -15.49 21.12
N VAL A 359 8.24 -15.59 22.08
CA VAL A 359 8.26 -14.66 23.24
C VAL A 359 9.45 -14.95 24.14
N GLU A 360 9.77 -16.22 24.38
CA GLU A 360 10.99 -16.60 25.10
C GLU A 360 12.27 -16.21 24.33
N GLU A 361 12.29 -16.32 23.01
CA GLU A 361 13.41 -15.83 22.18
C GLU A 361 13.61 -14.32 22.33
N MET A 362 12.55 -13.51 22.44
CA MET A 362 12.70 -12.07 22.72
C MET A 362 13.41 -11.81 24.07
N ARG A 363 13.06 -12.57 25.12
CA ARG A 363 13.73 -12.47 26.43
C ARG A 363 15.19 -12.90 26.38
N GLN A 364 15.49 -13.98 25.67
CA GLN A 364 16.88 -14.45 25.49
C GLN A 364 17.69 -13.45 24.65
N SER A 365 17.09 -12.84 23.63
CA SER A 365 17.72 -11.78 22.83
C SER A 365 18.11 -10.59 23.71
N LEU A 366 17.24 -10.16 24.63
CA LEU A 366 17.57 -9.09 25.59
C LEU A 366 18.73 -9.46 26.51
N ARG A 367 18.78 -10.72 26.97
CA ARG A 367 19.90 -11.22 27.77
C ARG A 367 21.22 -11.16 26.99
N ILE A 368 21.20 -11.50 25.70
CA ILE A 368 22.39 -11.39 24.84
C ILE A 368 22.78 -9.92 24.63
N VAL A 369 21.82 -9.02 24.37
CA VAL A 369 22.09 -7.59 24.20
C VAL A 369 22.74 -7.00 25.46
N ALA A 370 22.22 -7.32 26.65
CA ALA A 370 22.82 -6.89 27.92
C ALA A 370 24.26 -7.41 28.11
N GLN A 371 24.54 -8.66 27.72
CA GLN A 371 25.88 -9.23 27.76
C GLN A 371 26.83 -8.58 26.76
N CYS A 372 26.36 -8.31 25.53
CA CYS A 372 27.12 -7.61 24.50
C CYS A 372 27.55 -6.22 24.96
N LEU A 373 26.66 -5.46 25.61
CA LEU A 373 26.96 -4.14 26.15
C LEU A 373 28.05 -4.19 27.24
N ASN A 374 27.99 -5.18 28.13
CA ASN A 374 28.95 -5.33 29.22
C ASN A 374 30.33 -5.85 28.76
N LYS A 375 30.36 -6.69 27.72
CA LYS A 375 31.59 -7.36 27.24
C LYS A 375 32.24 -6.67 26.03
N MET A 376 31.78 -5.47 25.64
CA MET A 376 32.20 -4.86 24.38
C MET A 376 33.68 -4.46 24.39
N PRO A 377 34.53 -5.00 23.49
CA PRO A 377 35.93 -4.62 23.43
C PRO A 377 36.13 -3.29 22.67
N PRO A 378 37.13 -2.48 23.05
CA PRO A 378 37.64 -1.43 22.18
C PRO A 378 38.38 -2.06 20.99
N GLY A 379 38.43 -1.38 19.85
CA GLY A 379 39.19 -1.85 18.69
C GLY A 379 38.67 -1.33 17.35
N PRO A 380 39.30 -1.74 16.24
CA PRO A 380 38.82 -1.42 14.90
C PRO A 380 37.53 -2.18 14.58
N VAL A 381 36.70 -1.59 13.71
CA VAL A 381 35.39 -2.12 13.29
C VAL A 381 35.46 -2.76 11.89
N LYS A 382 36.56 -2.54 11.17
CA LYS A 382 36.86 -3.11 9.86
C LYS A 382 38.14 -3.91 9.94
N VAL A 383 38.26 -4.89 9.05
CA VAL A 383 39.52 -5.57 8.78
C VAL A 383 40.57 -4.53 8.34
N GLU A 384 41.81 -4.71 8.80
CA GLU A 384 42.91 -3.76 8.54
C GLU A 384 43.42 -3.80 7.09
N ASP A 385 43.10 -4.86 6.34
CA ASP A 385 43.44 -4.99 4.93
C ASP A 385 42.64 -4.03 4.04
N ALA A 386 43.35 -2.98 3.58
CA ALA A 386 42.82 -1.94 2.70
C ALA A 386 42.44 -2.45 1.29
N LYS A 387 42.81 -3.68 0.92
CA LYS A 387 42.38 -4.29 -0.35
C LYS A 387 40.93 -4.75 -0.34
N ILE A 388 40.32 -4.83 0.84
CA ILE A 388 39.01 -5.46 1.05
C ILE A 388 38.09 -4.46 1.73
N ALA A 389 38.53 -3.90 2.85
CA ALA A 389 37.83 -2.83 3.53
C ALA A 389 38.31 -1.45 3.04
N PRO A 390 37.41 -0.49 2.78
CA PRO A 390 37.82 0.83 2.36
C PRO A 390 38.54 1.57 3.51
N PRO A 391 39.66 2.25 3.23
CA PRO A 391 40.41 2.98 4.24
C PRO A 391 39.63 4.18 4.79
N PRO A 392 39.96 4.66 6.00
CA PRO A 392 39.33 5.84 6.57
C PRO A 392 39.54 7.08 5.70
N ARG A 393 38.57 8.02 5.75
CA ARG A 393 38.61 9.24 4.92
C ARG A 393 39.79 10.15 5.23
N ALA A 394 40.29 10.14 6.46
CA ALA A 394 41.47 10.91 6.84
C ALA A 394 42.72 10.38 6.11
N THR A 395 43.01 9.08 6.23
CA THR A 395 44.17 8.45 5.60
C THR A 395 44.10 8.43 4.07
N MET A 396 42.89 8.32 3.51
CA MET A 396 42.67 8.39 2.05
C MET A 396 43.03 9.75 1.44
N LYS A 397 42.93 10.84 2.19
CA LYS A 397 43.28 12.19 1.71
C LYS A 397 44.77 12.50 1.81
N GLU A 398 45.49 11.80 2.68
CA GLU A 398 46.90 12.04 2.95
C GLU A 398 47.81 11.05 2.21
N SER A 399 47.44 9.77 2.18
CA SER A 399 48.27 8.69 1.62
C SER A 399 47.82 8.29 0.22
N MET A 400 48.79 8.19 -0.68
CA MET A 400 48.54 7.81 -2.08
C MET A 400 48.02 6.37 -2.19
N GLU A 401 48.54 5.44 -1.38
CA GLU A 401 48.11 4.04 -1.38
C GLU A 401 46.64 3.88 -0.99
N ALA A 402 46.20 4.56 0.07
CA ALA A 402 44.80 4.52 0.51
C ALA A 402 43.86 5.12 -0.55
N LEU A 403 44.30 6.15 -1.28
CA LEU A 403 43.53 6.70 -2.40
C LEU A 403 43.40 5.71 -3.56
N ILE A 404 44.49 5.00 -3.91
CA ILE A 404 44.47 3.95 -4.94
C ILE A 404 43.51 2.83 -4.53
N HIS A 405 43.60 2.34 -3.30
CA HIS A 405 42.72 1.28 -2.78
C HIS A 405 41.26 1.72 -2.77
N HIS A 406 40.98 2.93 -2.29
CA HIS A 406 39.62 3.50 -2.32
C HIS A 406 39.09 3.56 -3.76
N PHE A 407 39.88 4.06 -4.71
CA PHE A 407 39.47 4.17 -6.11
C PHE A 407 39.17 2.79 -6.73
N LYS A 408 40.04 1.80 -6.54
CA LYS A 408 39.85 0.44 -7.07
C LYS A 408 38.65 -0.29 -6.45
N LEU A 409 38.48 -0.20 -5.13
CA LEU A 409 37.39 -0.86 -4.42
C LEU A 409 35.99 -0.39 -4.89
N TYR A 410 35.83 0.89 -5.21
CA TYR A 410 34.53 1.43 -5.63
C TYR A 410 34.29 1.38 -7.14
N SER A 411 35.35 1.24 -7.96
CA SER A 411 35.22 1.11 -9.42
C SER A 411 35.16 -0.35 -9.86
N GLU A 412 36.17 -1.14 -9.53
CA GLU A 412 36.32 -2.55 -9.93
C GLU A 412 35.70 -3.51 -8.90
N GLY A 413 35.86 -3.20 -7.60
CA GLY A 413 35.57 -4.12 -6.50
C GLY A 413 36.78 -5.00 -6.15
N TYR A 414 36.72 -5.67 -4.99
CA TYR A 414 37.72 -6.69 -4.64
C TYR A 414 37.41 -8.01 -5.38
N SER A 415 38.46 -8.70 -5.81
CA SER A 415 38.35 -10.06 -6.36
C SER A 415 38.21 -11.07 -5.24
N VAL A 416 37.30 -12.02 -5.41
CA VAL A 416 37.12 -13.13 -4.47
C VAL A 416 37.74 -14.39 -5.08
N PRO A 417 38.56 -15.16 -4.35
CA PRO A 417 39.14 -16.41 -4.85
C PRO A 417 38.09 -17.33 -5.46
N PRO A 418 38.42 -18.09 -6.53
CA PRO A 418 37.49 -19.04 -7.11
C PRO A 418 37.15 -20.14 -6.11
N GLY A 419 35.86 -20.41 -5.91
CA GLY A 419 35.39 -21.36 -4.91
C GLY A 419 33.87 -21.35 -4.75
N GLU A 420 33.38 -22.28 -3.95
CA GLU A 420 31.96 -22.40 -3.63
C GLU A 420 31.79 -22.49 -2.11
N THR A 421 30.82 -21.76 -1.58
CA THR A 421 30.47 -21.84 -0.16
C THR A 421 28.97 -21.89 0.03
N TYR A 422 28.54 -22.72 0.97
CA TYR A 422 27.24 -22.64 1.58
C TYR A 422 27.45 -22.21 3.04
N THR A 423 27.00 -21.00 3.37
CA THR A 423 27.00 -20.49 4.75
C THR A 423 25.60 -20.22 5.20
N VAL A 424 25.39 -20.41 6.48
CA VAL A 424 24.07 -20.42 7.08
C VAL A 424 24.13 -19.69 8.40
N ILE A 425 23.08 -18.94 8.69
CA ILE A 425 22.85 -18.31 9.98
C ILE A 425 21.47 -18.68 10.52
N GLU A 426 21.29 -18.51 11.83
CA GLU A 426 19.96 -18.55 12.43
C GLU A 426 19.31 -17.17 12.28
N ALA A 427 18.58 -16.95 11.18
CA ALA A 427 17.69 -15.79 11.09
C ALA A 427 16.51 -15.99 12.06
N PRO A 428 15.77 -14.94 12.43
CA PRO A 428 14.65 -15.07 13.36
C PRO A 428 13.51 -15.96 12.82
N LYS A 429 13.41 -16.07 11.50
CA LYS A 429 12.48 -16.98 10.81
C LYS A 429 12.97 -18.43 10.76
N GLY A 430 14.27 -18.65 10.93
CA GLY A 430 14.93 -19.95 10.88
C GLY A 430 16.21 -19.95 10.08
N GLU A 431 16.53 -21.07 9.46
CA GLU A 431 17.79 -21.29 8.76
C GLU A 431 17.84 -20.45 7.48
N PHE A 432 18.65 -19.38 7.48
CA PHE A 432 18.90 -18.58 6.28
C PHE A 432 20.26 -18.92 5.71
N GLY A 433 20.26 -19.47 4.49
CA GLY A 433 21.45 -19.93 3.81
C GLY A 433 21.77 -19.13 2.55
N VAL A 434 23.04 -18.87 2.30
CA VAL A 434 23.53 -18.31 1.04
C VAL A 434 24.54 -19.28 0.44
N TYR A 435 24.26 -19.70 -0.79
CA TYR A 435 25.17 -20.48 -1.62
C TYR A 435 25.82 -19.54 -2.65
N LEU A 436 27.10 -19.27 -2.47
CA LEU A 436 27.89 -18.41 -3.37
C LEU A 436 28.89 -19.24 -4.16
N VAL A 437 28.95 -18.98 -5.47
CA VAL A 437 29.97 -19.48 -6.39
C VAL A 437 30.75 -18.29 -6.93
N SER A 438 32.05 -18.30 -6.76
CA SER A 438 32.99 -17.31 -7.29
C SER A 438 33.88 -17.93 -8.36
N ASP A 439 34.10 -17.21 -9.45
CA ASP A 439 34.96 -17.58 -10.59
C ASP A 439 36.36 -16.93 -10.51
N GLY A 440 36.70 -16.26 -9.40
CA GLY A 440 37.92 -15.48 -9.25
C GLY A 440 37.74 -13.99 -9.59
N SER A 441 36.59 -13.59 -10.12
CA SER A 441 36.31 -12.19 -10.48
C SER A 441 35.79 -11.36 -9.29
N SER A 442 35.55 -10.07 -9.51
CA SER A 442 34.94 -9.16 -8.53
C SER A 442 33.40 -9.25 -8.49
N ARG A 443 32.81 -10.15 -9.29
CA ARG A 443 31.37 -10.40 -9.36
C ARG A 443 31.09 -11.85 -8.95
N PRO A 444 29.99 -12.13 -8.23
CA PRO A 444 29.59 -13.50 -7.94
C PRO A 444 29.10 -14.16 -9.23
N TYR A 445 29.62 -15.34 -9.53
CA TYR A 445 29.19 -16.12 -10.70
C TYR A 445 27.76 -16.63 -10.53
N ARG A 446 27.46 -17.14 -9.33
CA ARG A 446 26.12 -17.57 -8.93
C ARG A 446 25.90 -17.28 -7.46
N CYS A 447 24.71 -16.78 -7.14
CA CYS A 447 24.26 -16.60 -5.77
C CYS A 447 22.88 -17.21 -5.62
N LYS A 448 22.78 -18.32 -4.90
CA LYS A 448 21.51 -18.97 -4.58
C LYS A 448 21.16 -18.73 -3.11
N ILE A 449 19.93 -18.28 -2.86
CA ILE A 449 19.46 -17.97 -1.52
C ILE A 449 18.51 -19.08 -1.06
N ARG A 450 18.76 -19.66 0.12
CA ARG A 450 17.83 -20.54 0.83
C ARG A 450 17.05 -19.73 1.84
N ALA A 451 15.81 -19.42 1.49
CA ALA A 451 14.85 -18.75 2.37
C ALA A 451 14.16 -19.77 3.30
N PRO A 452 14.10 -19.58 4.64
CA PRO A 452 13.36 -20.45 5.54
C PRO A 452 11.85 -20.45 5.26
N GLY A 453 11.28 -19.30 4.84
CA GLY A 453 9.86 -19.19 4.53
C GLY A 453 9.41 -19.99 3.29
N PHE A 454 10.34 -20.43 2.43
CA PHE A 454 10.00 -21.22 1.24
C PHE A 454 9.62 -22.68 1.58
N PRO A 455 10.43 -23.48 2.31
CA PRO A 455 10.00 -24.79 2.75
C PRO A 455 8.79 -24.71 3.69
N HIS A 456 8.71 -23.69 4.55
CA HIS A 456 7.53 -23.45 5.39
C HIS A 456 6.24 -23.31 4.56
N LEU A 457 6.26 -22.50 3.49
CA LEU A 457 5.13 -22.36 2.57
C LEU A 457 4.82 -23.64 1.79
N ALA A 458 5.84 -24.41 1.39
CA ALA A 458 5.64 -25.70 0.73
C ALA A 458 4.90 -26.70 1.63
N GLY A 459 5.06 -26.57 2.95
CA GLY A 459 4.36 -27.36 3.95
C GLY A 459 2.92 -26.91 4.26
N VAL A 460 2.43 -25.80 3.71
CA VAL A 460 1.09 -25.27 4.05
C VAL A 460 -0.03 -26.24 3.70
N ASP A 461 0.07 -26.96 2.59
CA ASP A 461 -0.92 -27.99 2.22
C ASP A 461 -0.99 -29.10 3.26
N PHE A 462 0.16 -29.61 3.67
CA PHE A 462 0.25 -30.65 4.70
C PHE A 462 -0.30 -30.16 6.05
N ILE A 463 0.07 -28.94 6.47
CA ILE A 463 -0.33 -28.37 7.77
C ILE A 463 -1.81 -27.95 7.76
N GLY A 464 -2.35 -27.52 6.62
CA GLY A 464 -3.71 -26.99 6.50
C GLY A 464 -4.80 -28.04 6.31
N ARG A 465 -4.47 -29.26 5.91
CA ARG A 465 -5.44 -30.34 5.69
C ARG A 465 -6.19 -30.71 6.97
N GLY A 466 -7.51 -30.82 6.86
CA GLY A 466 -8.38 -31.19 7.98
C GLY A 466 -8.69 -30.03 8.95
N HIS A 467 -8.14 -28.84 8.73
CA HIS A 467 -8.44 -27.64 9.50
C HIS A 467 -9.56 -26.82 8.85
N TYR A 468 -10.16 -25.93 9.64
CA TYR A 468 -11.15 -24.97 9.15
C TYR A 468 -10.50 -23.82 8.40
N LEU A 469 -11.28 -23.14 7.54
CA LEU A 469 -10.81 -21.94 6.83
C LEU A 469 -10.21 -20.87 7.76
N ALA A 470 -10.81 -20.66 8.93
CA ALA A 470 -10.32 -19.69 9.92
C ALA A 470 -8.95 -20.08 10.50
N ASP A 471 -8.59 -21.36 10.52
CA ASP A 471 -7.33 -21.86 11.04
C ASP A 471 -6.21 -21.78 10.00
N ALA A 472 -6.55 -21.70 8.70
CA ALA A 472 -5.54 -21.42 7.66
C ALA A 472 -4.84 -20.07 7.92
N VAL A 473 -5.57 -19.07 8.40
CA VAL A 473 -5.02 -17.74 8.74
C VAL A 473 -4.02 -17.83 9.91
N THR A 474 -4.36 -18.58 10.96
CA THR A 474 -3.44 -18.76 12.10
C THR A 474 -2.20 -19.55 11.67
N ILE A 475 -2.36 -20.58 10.83
CA ILE A 475 -1.24 -21.33 10.26
C ILE A 475 -0.31 -20.39 9.49
N ILE A 476 -0.83 -19.58 8.57
CA ILE A 476 -0.01 -18.62 7.80
C ILE A 476 0.74 -17.64 8.70
N GLY A 477 0.06 -17.07 9.70
CA GLY A 477 0.70 -16.14 10.64
C GLY A 477 1.78 -16.82 11.49
N THR A 478 1.59 -18.08 11.89
CA THR A 478 2.61 -18.83 12.66
C THR A 478 3.81 -19.28 11.84
N LEU A 479 3.72 -19.37 10.52
CA LEU A 479 4.86 -19.63 9.64
C LEU A 479 5.74 -18.38 9.45
N ASP A 480 5.22 -17.20 9.79
CA ASP A 480 5.91 -15.91 9.68
C ASP A 480 6.50 -15.67 8.28
N VAL A 481 5.63 -15.74 7.27
CA VAL A 481 6.02 -15.68 5.87
C VAL A 481 6.19 -14.23 5.40
N VAL A 482 7.38 -13.90 4.91
CA VAL A 482 7.64 -12.67 4.17
C VAL A 482 7.91 -13.01 2.70
N PHE A 483 7.04 -12.53 1.81
CA PHE A 483 7.03 -12.94 0.40
C PHE A 483 8.22 -12.46 -0.44
N GLY A 484 8.98 -11.47 0.04
CA GLY A 484 10.20 -11.02 -0.64
C GLY A 484 11.27 -12.11 -0.75
N MET A 485 11.20 -13.09 0.14
CA MET A 485 12.19 -14.14 0.33
C MET A 485 11.80 -15.46 -0.34
N SER A 486 10.54 -15.88 -0.20
CA SER A 486 10.02 -17.17 -0.69
C SER A 486 9.86 -17.22 -2.21
N CYS A 487 9.79 -16.06 -2.87
CA CYS A 487 9.53 -15.99 -4.30
C CYS A 487 10.77 -16.25 -5.20
N ASN A 488 11.98 -16.15 -4.65
CA ASN A 488 13.21 -16.20 -5.45
C ASN A 488 13.64 -17.63 -5.83
N ALA A 489 13.02 -18.66 -5.26
CA ALA A 489 13.32 -20.05 -5.55
C ALA A 489 12.74 -20.58 -6.88
N LEU A 490 11.81 -19.86 -7.51
CA LEU A 490 11.09 -20.31 -8.71
C LEU A 490 11.91 -20.30 -10.03
N CYS A 491 13.15 -19.82 -10.02
CA CYS A 491 14.06 -20.00 -11.16
C CYS A 491 14.57 -21.46 -11.18
N ARG A 492 13.71 -22.38 -11.63
CA ARG A 492 14.12 -23.73 -12.04
C ARG A 492 14.55 -23.68 -13.50
N ASP A 493 15.78 -24.10 -13.75
CA ASP A 493 16.44 -24.14 -15.05
C ASP A 493 15.55 -24.72 -16.16
N ARG A 494 15.06 -23.86 -17.05
CA ARG A 494 14.55 -24.24 -18.39
C ARG A 494 15.53 -23.83 -19.49
N LEU A 495 16.83 -23.80 -19.19
CA LEU A 495 17.89 -23.53 -20.15
C LEU A 495 19.04 -24.52 -19.89
N LYS A 496 19.21 -25.47 -20.84
CA LYS A 496 20.20 -26.57 -20.93
C LYS A 496 19.71 -27.99 -20.57
N SER A 497 18.64 -28.45 -21.22
CA SER A 497 18.42 -29.90 -21.44
C SER A 497 18.22 -30.26 -22.92
N SER A 498 18.68 -29.41 -23.86
CA SER A 498 18.60 -29.68 -25.30
C SER A 498 19.76 -30.53 -25.84
N ASN A 499 20.44 -31.34 -25.01
CA ASN A 499 21.57 -32.17 -25.46
C ASN A 499 21.75 -33.50 -24.70
N VAL A 500 20.66 -34.11 -24.22
CA VAL A 500 20.69 -35.52 -23.80
C VAL A 500 19.41 -36.21 -24.29
N ASN A 501 19.32 -36.40 -25.61
CA ASN A 501 18.42 -37.42 -26.19
C ASN A 501 19.28 -38.63 -26.53
N GLY A 502 19.21 -39.64 -25.68
CA GLY A 502 19.81 -40.95 -25.92
C GLY A 502 19.34 -41.94 -24.87
N LEU A 503 18.49 -42.88 -25.31
CA LEU A 503 18.03 -44.08 -24.60
C LEU A 503 16.96 -43.86 -23.50
N LEU A 504 15.69 -43.99 -23.89
CA LEU A 504 14.87 -45.17 -23.56
C LEU A 504 13.45 -44.96 -24.08
N SER A 505 13.17 -45.54 -25.26
CA SER A 505 11.81 -45.84 -25.68
C SER A 505 11.35 -47.11 -24.96
N HIS A 506 10.17 -47.09 -24.32
CA HIS A 506 9.16 -48.13 -24.52
C HIS A 506 7.81 -47.81 -23.82
N LYS A 507 6.77 -47.77 -24.66
CA LYS A 507 5.41 -48.35 -24.52
C LYS A 507 4.54 -48.01 -23.30
N GLN A 508 3.39 -47.38 -23.56
CA GLN A 508 2.05 -48.01 -23.57
C GLN A 508 0.97 -47.00 -24.02
N THR A 509 0.37 -47.20 -25.21
CA THR A 509 -1.07 -47.49 -25.46
C THR A 509 -2.04 -46.42 -24.93
N GLY A 510 -2.85 -45.68 -25.71
CA GLY A 510 -3.52 -46.01 -26.96
C GLY A 510 -4.94 -46.54 -26.72
N ILE A 511 -5.88 -45.68 -26.29
CA ILE A 511 -7.34 -45.91 -26.40
C ILE A 511 -8.03 -44.59 -26.76
N CYS A 512 -8.64 -44.56 -27.94
CA CYS A 512 -9.58 -43.53 -28.41
C CYS A 512 -10.93 -43.68 -27.70
N TRP A 513 -11.52 -42.57 -27.25
CA TRP A 513 -12.96 -42.34 -27.30
C TRP A 513 -13.19 -40.89 -27.74
N GLY A 514 -13.90 -40.72 -28.85
CA GLY A 514 -14.31 -39.42 -29.37
C GLY A 514 -15.68 -39.00 -28.83
N GLY A 515 -16.04 -37.75 -29.10
CA GLY A 515 -17.43 -37.30 -29.10
C GLY A 515 -17.70 -36.00 -28.34
N MET A 516 -18.08 -34.98 -29.12
CA MET A 516 -18.83 -33.76 -28.76
C MET A 516 -18.07 -32.62 -28.07
N ALA A 517 -17.43 -31.79 -28.91
CA ALA A 517 -17.31 -30.35 -28.70
C ALA A 517 -18.00 -29.64 -29.88
N LEU A 518 -18.95 -28.75 -29.56
CA LEU A 518 -19.66 -27.88 -30.50
C LEU A 518 -19.60 -26.45 -29.96
N GLY A 519 -19.13 -25.53 -30.83
CA GLY A 519 -19.25 -24.07 -30.72
C GLY A 519 -18.19 -23.39 -29.83
N TYR A 520 -17.39 -22.43 -30.25
CA TYR A 520 -17.48 -21.50 -31.38
C TYR A 520 -16.07 -21.04 -31.78
N HIS A 521 -15.83 -20.94 -33.09
CA HIS A 521 -14.65 -20.39 -33.73
C HIS A 521 -14.56 -18.86 -33.53
N GLY A 522 -13.38 -18.37 -33.13
CA GLY A 522 -12.94 -16.99 -33.32
C GLY A 522 -11.66 -16.99 -34.14
N TRP A 523 -11.73 -16.49 -35.38
CA TRP A 523 -10.64 -16.42 -36.35
C TRP A 523 -9.76 -15.19 -36.11
N GLU A 524 -8.44 -15.37 -36.27
CA GLU A 524 -7.47 -14.33 -36.60
C GLU A 524 -7.73 -13.79 -38.02
N VAL A 525 -7.65 -12.46 -38.22
CA VAL A 525 -7.32 -11.87 -39.53
C VAL A 525 -6.52 -10.56 -39.32
N GLU A 526 -5.42 -10.48 -40.08
CA GLU A 526 -4.49 -9.37 -40.28
C GLU A 526 -5.13 -8.11 -40.91
N GLY A 527 -4.33 -7.04 -40.95
CA GLY A 527 -4.76 -5.68 -41.30
C GLY A 527 -5.41 -5.48 -42.67
N CYS A 528 -6.27 -4.47 -42.73
CA CYS A 528 -6.76 -3.86 -43.96
C CYS A 528 -6.91 -2.35 -43.78
N THR A 529 -6.45 -1.64 -44.80
CA THR A 529 -6.25 -0.19 -44.91
C THR A 529 -7.54 0.62 -45.16
N VAL A 530 -7.45 1.90 -44.78
CA VAL A 530 -8.48 2.94 -44.57
C VAL A 530 -9.34 3.39 -45.79
N ASN A 531 -9.26 2.80 -46.99
CA ASN A 531 -9.73 3.53 -48.20
C ASN A 531 -11.05 3.14 -48.90
N ASP A 532 -11.82 2.13 -48.47
CA ASP A 532 -12.99 1.68 -49.27
C ASP A 532 -14.38 1.79 -48.63
N MET A 533 -14.54 2.39 -47.44
CA MET A 533 -15.88 2.62 -46.85
C MET A 533 -16.52 3.99 -47.16
N ASN A 534 -15.79 4.90 -47.81
CA ASN A 534 -16.22 6.30 -47.97
C ASN A 534 -17.19 6.58 -49.13
N THR A 535 -17.52 5.61 -49.98
CA THR A 535 -18.32 5.87 -51.19
C THR A 535 -19.79 5.42 -51.11
N ARG A 536 -20.20 4.64 -50.11
CA ARG A 536 -21.60 4.16 -49.97
C ARG A 536 -22.48 4.93 -48.97
N TYR A 537 -21.88 5.80 -48.15
CA TYR A 537 -22.62 6.61 -47.16
C TYR A 537 -22.94 8.04 -47.63
N MET A 538 -22.39 8.47 -48.76
CA MET A 538 -22.54 9.84 -49.26
C MET A 538 -23.88 10.09 -49.97
N THR A 539 -24.47 9.06 -50.60
CA THR A 539 -25.67 9.23 -51.46
C THR A 539 -26.99 9.36 -50.69
N LEU A 540 -27.08 8.84 -49.46
CA LEU A 540 -28.26 9.02 -48.58
C LEU A 540 -28.26 10.36 -47.83
N HIS A 541 -27.09 10.97 -47.66
CA HIS A 541 -26.92 12.19 -46.86
C HIS A 541 -27.24 13.47 -47.65
N GLU A 542 -27.01 13.47 -48.98
CA GLU A 542 -27.39 14.60 -49.85
C GLU A 542 -28.91 14.67 -50.09
N CYS A 543 -29.61 13.53 -50.15
CA CYS A 543 -31.06 13.49 -50.26
C CYS A 543 -31.81 13.98 -49.01
N PHE A 544 -31.21 13.86 -47.82
CA PHE A 544 -31.86 14.29 -46.56
C PHE A 544 -31.66 15.78 -46.29
N ILE A 545 -30.48 16.33 -46.63
CA ILE A 545 -30.16 17.76 -46.47
C ILE A 545 -30.98 18.62 -47.47
N MET A 546 -31.25 18.14 -48.69
CA MET A 546 -32.13 18.85 -49.64
C MET A 546 -33.61 18.87 -49.22
N ARG A 547 -34.10 17.87 -48.48
CA ARG A 547 -35.51 17.84 -48.02
C ARG A 547 -35.76 18.73 -46.81
N THR A 548 -34.77 18.93 -45.93
CA THR A 548 -34.92 19.80 -44.76
C THR A 548 -34.78 21.28 -45.09
N THR A 549 -33.98 21.65 -46.10
CA THR A 549 -33.90 23.04 -46.58
C THR A 549 -35.15 23.45 -47.36
N SER A 550 -35.84 22.51 -48.02
CA SER A 550 -37.12 22.79 -48.71
C SER A 550 -38.31 23.06 -47.77
N LEU A 551 -38.26 22.62 -46.50
CA LEU A 551 -39.33 22.85 -45.52
C LEU A 551 -39.32 24.26 -44.93
N VAL A 552 -38.19 24.97 -45.01
CA VAL A 552 -38.06 26.36 -44.52
C VAL A 552 -38.47 27.39 -45.59
N TYR A 553 -38.37 27.05 -46.87
CA TYR A 553 -38.73 27.95 -47.98
C TYR A 553 -40.17 27.78 -48.51
N ASN A 554 -40.94 26.78 -48.03
CA ASN A 554 -42.29 26.48 -48.53
C ASN A 554 -43.45 27.08 -47.71
N CYS A 555 -43.19 28.05 -46.81
CA CYS A 555 -44.26 28.70 -46.03
C CYS A 555 -44.76 30.06 -46.58
N ASP A 556 -44.20 30.57 -47.67
CA ASP A 556 -44.56 31.90 -48.23
C ASP A 556 -45.42 31.87 -49.52
N ALA A 557 -46.09 30.74 -49.83
CA ALA A 557 -47.01 30.67 -50.97
C ALA A 557 -48.40 30.18 -50.53
N VAL A 558 -49.45 30.92 -50.97
CA VAL A 558 -50.92 30.78 -50.74
C VAL A 558 -51.45 31.83 -49.72
N THR A 559 -52.19 32.90 -50.03
CA THR A 559 -52.96 33.34 -51.21
C THR A 559 -53.31 34.84 -51.12
N HIS A 560 -53.42 35.48 -52.28
CA HIS A 560 -53.88 36.86 -52.50
C HIS A 560 -55.37 37.13 -52.17
N ALA A 561 -55.64 38.40 -51.83
CA ALA A 561 -56.81 39.23 -52.19
C ALA A 561 -58.17 39.12 -51.44
N GLY A 562 -58.46 40.18 -50.67
CA GLY A 562 -59.69 40.97 -50.80
C GLY A 562 -60.90 40.67 -49.89
N GLY A 563 -61.23 41.60 -48.98
CA GLY A 563 -62.57 41.70 -48.37
C GLY A 563 -62.63 42.38 -47.00
N ARG A 564 -63.32 43.53 -46.90
CA ARG A 564 -63.50 44.38 -45.70
C ARG A 564 -64.50 43.75 -44.69
N VAL A 565 -64.27 43.95 -43.39
CA VAL A 565 -65.10 44.72 -42.41
C VAL A 565 -64.62 44.41 -40.97
N ALA A 566 -64.64 45.46 -40.14
CA ALA A 566 -63.93 45.69 -38.87
C ALA A 566 -64.39 44.91 -37.62
N LEU A 567 -63.46 44.73 -36.66
CA LEU A 567 -63.48 45.28 -35.28
C LEU A 567 -62.29 44.71 -34.44
N ASP A 568 -61.44 45.59 -33.90
CA ASP A 568 -60.26 45.34 -33.03
C ASP A 568 -60.62 44.68 -31.65
N PRO A 569 -59.68 44.17 -30.78
CA PRO A 569 -58.26 44.56 -30.62
C PRO A 569 -57.27 43.37 -30.30
N PRO A 570 -55.97 43.59 -29.93
CA PRO A 570 -54.83 42.90 -30.51
C PRO A 570 -54.47 41.55 -29.84
N LEU A 571 -54.16 40.53 -30.65
CA LEU A 571 -53.63 39.24 -30.20
C LEU A 571 -52.16 39.09 -30.61
N ASN A 572 -51.27 39.33 -29.64
CA ASN A 572 -49.87 38.88 -29.63
C ASN A 572 -49.82 37.34 -29.64
N ARG A 573 -49.95 36.71 -30.82
CA ARG A 573 -49.84 35.24 -30.96
C ARG A 573 -48.77 34.75 -31.94
N THR A 574 -47.90 35.62 -32.46
CA THR A 574 -46.88 35.25 -33.44
C THR A 574 -45.42 35.27 -32.93
N THR A 575 -45.16 35.58 -31.66
CA THR A 575 -43.78 35.67 -31.10
C THR A 575 -43.31 34.44 -30.32
N MET A 576 -44.16 33.43 -30.07
CA MET A 576 -43.79 32.28 -29.21
C MET A 576 -43.09 31.11 -29.91
N PHE A 577 -43.17 30.98 -31.24
CA PHE A 577 -42.63 29.81 -31.96
C PHE A 577 -41.21 30.00 -32.52
N HIS A 578 -40.69 31.23 -32.57
CA HIS A 578 -39.38 31.55 -33.15
C HIS A 578 -38.15 31.16 -32.27
N PRO A 579 -38.12 31.42 -30.95
CA PRO A 579 -36.96 31.07 -30.11
C PRO A 579 -36.90 29.59 -29.71
N LEU A 580 -38.04 28.89 -29.71
CA LEU A 580 -38.11 27.44 -29.50
C LEU A 580 -37.54 26.66 -30.69
N ALA A 581 -37.84 27.12 -31.91
CA ALA A 581 -37.30 26.51 -33.13
C ALA A 581 -35.77 26.68 -33.23
N THR A 582 -35.24 27.86 -32.91
CA THR A 582 -33.78 28.11 -32.93
C THR A 582 -33.03 27.36 -31.82
N ALA A 583 -33.61 27.21 -30.63
CA ALA A 583 -33.03 26.42 -29.53
C ALA A 583 -33.12 24.89 -29.76
N LEU A 584 -34.20 24.41 -30.38
CA LEU A 584 -34.34 22.99 -30.74
C LEU A 584 -33.44 22.64 -31.93
N VAL A 585 -33.31 23.52 -32.92
CA VAL A 585 -32.41 23.34 -34.07
C VAL A 585 -30.95 23.44 -33.62
N SER A 586 -30.59 24.33 -32.69
CA SER A 586 -29.24 24.39 -32.13
C SER A 586 -28.89 23.16 -31.28
N GLY A 587 -29.85 22.67 -30.47
CA GLY A 587 -29.73 21.43 -29.72
C GLY A 587 -29.61 20.20 -30.61
N LEU A 588 -30.43 20.09 -31.65
CA LEU A 588 -30.42 18.99 -32.62
C LEU A 588 -29.16 18.99 -33.49
N ILE A 589 -28.68 20.16 -33.93
CA ILE A 589 -27.42 20.27 -34.70
C ILE A 589 -26.23 19.91 -33.82
N SER A 590 -26.20 20.36 -32.56
CA SER A 590 -25.15 19.99 -31.59
C SER A 590 -25.18 18.49 -31.28
N TYR A 591 -26.36 17.89 -31.21
CA TYR A 591 -26.57 16.46 -31.00
C TYR A 591 -26.18 15.61 -32.22
N LEU A 592 -26.51 16.06 -33.44
CA LEU A 592 -26.15 15.42 -34.70
C LEU A 592 -24.64 15.51 -35.01
N CYS A 593 -24.00 16.63 -34.65
CA CYS A 593 -22.54 16.75 -34.72
C CYS A 593 -21.86 15.70 -33.84
N LEU A 594 -22.38 15.42 -32.64
CA LEU A 594 -21.82 14.42 -31.74
C LEU A 594 -22.08 12.97 -32.22
N TRP A 595 -23.22 12.71 -32.86
CA TRP A 595 -23.54 11.40 -33.46
C TRP A 595 -22.67 11.07 -34.68
N ARG A 596 -22.06 12.09 -35.32
CA ARG A 596 -21.04 11.92 -36.37
C ARG A 596 -19.67 11.51 -35.81
N PHE A 597 -19.44 11.61 -34.49
CA PHE A 597 -18.23 11.09 -33.86
C PHE A 597 -18.42 9.60 -33.56
N PRO A 598 -17.62 8.71 -34.17
CA PRO A 598 -17.56 7.36 -33.65
C PRO A 598 -17.04 7.45 -32.21
N SER A 599 -17.86 7.05 -31.25
CA SER A 599 -17.51 7.01 -29.83
C SER A 599 -16.20 6.23 -29.58
N SER A 600 -15.85 5.31 -30.49
CA SER A 600 -14.55 4.63 -30.53
C SER A 600 -13.37 5.56 -30.81
N ALA A 601 -13.45 6.53 -31.72
CA ALA A 601 -12.29 7.38 -32.06
C ALA A 601 -11.88 8.34 -30.93
N LEU A 602 -12.84 8.80 -30.11
CA LEU A 602 -12.56 9.61 -28.92
C LEU A 602 -11.83 8.78 -27.85
N LEU A 603 -12.17 7.49 -27.74
CA LEU A 603 -11.57 6.54 -26.80
C LEU A 603 -10.18 6.08 -27.26
N ASP A 604 -10.01 5.85 -28.57
CA ASP A 604 -8.77 5.32 -29.13
C ASP A 604 -7.68 6.40 -29.24
N ASN A 605 -8.01 7.61 -29.74
CA ASN A 605 -7.03 8.69 -29.95
C ASN A 605 -7.63 10.11 -29.79
N PRO A 606 -7.68 10.68 -28.56
CA PRO A 606 -8.31 11.98 -28.31
C PRO A 606 -7.61 13.15 -28.99
N ALA A 607 -6.29 13.06 -29.27
CA ALA A 607 -5.52 14.13 -29.89
C ALA A 607 -5.95 14.43 -31.34
N ASN A 608 -6.42 13.41 -32.09
CA ASN A 608 -6.87 13.58 -33.47
C ASN A 608 -8.37 13.88 -33.57
N ALA A 609 -9.17 13.40 -32.61
CA ALA A 609 -10.62 13.56 -32.61
C ALA A 609 -11.09 14.91 -32.06
N LEU A 610 -10.39 15.49 -31.09
CA LEU A 610 -10.79 16.77 -30.49
C LEU A 610 -10.66 17.97 -31.44
N PRO A 611 -9.62 18.12 -32.27
CA PRO A 611 -9.52 19.24 -33.22
C PRO A 611 -10.66 19.25 -34.24
N THR A 612 -11.10 18.08 -34.73
CA THR A 612 -12.23 17.97 -35.66
C THR A 612 -13.58 18.25 -34.98
N ALA A 613 -13.72 17.88 -33.70
CA ALA A 613 -14.85 18.27 -32.86
C ALA A 613 -14.92 19.78 -32.65
N ILE A 614 -13.80 20.41 -32.32
CA ILE A 614 -13.73 21.86 -32.09
C ILE A 614 -14.09 22.62 -33.37
N THR A 615 -13.55 22.24 -34.54
CA THR A 615 -13.85 22.93 -35.80
C THR A 615 -15.32 22.82 -36.20
N SER A 616 -15.92 21.63 -36.08
CA SER A 616 -17.34 21.43 -36.38
C SER A 616 -18.25 22.21 -35.42
N LEU A 617 -17.98 22.16 -34.12
CA LEU A 617 -18.75 22.93 -33.12
C LEU A 617 -18.61 24.43 -33.32
N PHE A 618 -17.41 24.91 -33.63
CA PHE A 618 -17.16 26.32 -33.87
C PHE A 618 -17.91 26.82 -35.11
N LEU A 619 -17.94 26.05 -36.21
CA LEU A 619 -18.75 26.37 -37.38
C LEU A 619 -20.25 26.43 -37.06
N CYS A 620 -20.77 25.46 -36.30
CA CYS A 620 -22.16 25.46 -35.87
C CYS A 620 -22.49 26.69 -35.00
N GLN A 621 -21.60 27.05 -34.07
CA GLN A 621 -21.78 28.22 -33.22
C GLN A 621 -21.72 29.53 -34.01
N ILE A 622 -20.87 29.64 -35.04
CA ILE A 622 -20.87 30.79 -35.96
C ILE A 622 -22.21 30.89 -36.70
N VAL A 623 -22.74 29.78 -37.22
CA VAL A 623 -24.04 29.76 -37.90
C VAL A 623 -25.14 30.23 -36.95
N LEU A 624 -25.13 29.76 -35.70
CA LEU A 624 -26.09 30.20 -34.67
C LEU A 624 -25.96 31.69 -34.35
N ALA A 625 -24.73 32.21 -34.25
CA ALA A 625 -24.50 33.64 -34.03
C ALA A 625 -25.00 34.48 -35.21
N VAL A 626 -24.84 34.01 -36.45
CA VAL A 626 -25.34 34.70 -37.65
C VAL A 626 -26.88 34.71 -37.68
N VAL A 627 -27.52 33.57 -37.40
CA VAL A 627 -28.99 33.48 -37.32
C VAL A 627 -29.54 34.33 -36.18
N GLY A 628 -28.91 34.29 -34.99
CA GLY A 628 -29.33 35.08 -33.83
C GLY A 628 -29.21 36.59 -34.05
N VAL A 629 -28.19 37.05 -34.80
CA VAL A 629 -28.06 38.46 -35.16
C VAL A 629 -29.12 38.89 -36.19
N TRP A 630 -29.51 37.99 -37.11
CA TRP A 630 -30.59 38.25 -38.06
C TRP A 630 -31.93 38.49 -37.34
N ASP A 631 -32.25 37.67 -36.34
CA ASP A 631 -33.48 37.79 -35.53
C ASP A 631 -33.49 39.05 -34.63
N SER A 632 -32.32 39.51 -34.18
CA SER A 632 -32.20 40.71 -33.33
C SER A 632 -32.49 42.05 -34.05
N GLY A 633 -32.61 42.03 -35.39
CA GLY A 633 -32.85 43.21 -36.22
C GLY A 633 -34.25 43.84 -36.09
N THR A 634 -35.19 43.19 -35.38
CA THR A 634 -36.60 43.65 -35.27
C THR A 634 -37.02 44.19 -33.90
N ASP A 635 -36.22 44.04 -32.84
CA ASP A 635 -36.63 44.34 -31.45
C ASP A 635 -35.73 45.34 -30.70
N LEU A 636 -35.52 46.53 -31.27
CA LEU A 636 -35.00 47.69 -30.52
C LEU A 636 -35.93 48.90 -30.67
N LYS A 637 -37.09 48.85 -30.02
CA LYS A 637 -37.80 50.08 -29.62
C LYS A 637 -37.38 50.43 -28.19
N PRO A 638 -36.71 51.58 -27.95
CA PRO A 638 -36.39 52.01 -26.59
C PRO A 638 -37.62 52.67 -25.95
N GLU A 639 -38.19 52.05 -24.91
CA GLU A 639 -39.14 52.73 -24.01
C GLU A 639 -38.40 53.32 -22.80
N GLY A 640 -38.59 54.63 -22.57
CA GLY A 640 -38.48 55.23 -21.23
C GLY A 640 -37.23 56.07 -20.86
N LYS A 641 -37.26 57.36 -21.23
CA LYS A 641 -36.64 58.55 -20.59
C LYS A 641 -35.37 58.39 -19.71
N GLN A 642 -34.23 58.93 -20.16
CA GLN A 642 -33.44 59.93 -19.40
C GLN A 642 -32.44 60.69 -20.30
N LYS A 643 -32.20 61.96 -19.93
CA LYS A 643 -31.50 63.01 -20.68
C LYS A 643 -29.96 62.85 -20.68
N ASN A 644 -29.36 63.27 -21.80
CA ASN A 644 -27.96 63.71 -22.03
C ASN A 644 -26.93 62.72 -22.64
N ARG A 645 -26.47 63.09 -23.85
CA ARG A 645 -25.21 62.77 -24.59
C ARG A 645 -25.10 61.35 -25.20
N LYS A 646 -24.61 61.10 -26.42
CA LYS A 646 -23.79 61.78 -27.47
C LYS A 646 -24.15 61.12 -28.85
N PRO A 647 -23.71 61.62 -30.03
CA PRO A 647 -24.21 61.16 -31.34
C PRO A 647 -23.94 59.66 -31.60
N GLN A 648 -24.95 58.99 -32.19
CA GLN A 648 -24.92 57.58 -32.58
C GLN A 648 -23.77 57.31 -33.55
N VAL A 649 -22.92 56.35 -33.20
CA VAL A 649 -21.88 55.81 -34.10
C VAL A 649 -22.59 55.04 -35.21
N ILE A 650 -22.24 55.35 -36.46
CA ILE A 650 -22.72 54.66 -37.68
C ILE A 650 -22.60 53.15 -37.47
N GLU A 651 -23.71 52.43 -37.49
CA GLU A 651 -23.70 50.97 -37.43
C GLU A 651 -22.95 50.40 -38.65
N PRO A 652 -22.03 49.45 -38.47
CA PRO A 652 -21.36 48.82 -39.60
C PRO A 652 -22.38 48.05 -40.44
N ARG A 653 -22.25 48.15 -41.78
CA ARG A 653 -23.08 47.46 -42.81
C ARG A 653 -23.26 45.94 -42.62
N TRP A 654 -22.50 45.33 -41.69
CA TRP A 654 -22.46 43.89 -41.42
C TRP A 654 -22.40 43.63 -39.89
N PRO A 655 -23.53 43.74 -39.16
CA PRO A 655 -23.54 43.61 -37.70
C PRO A 655 -23.09 42.23 -37.19
N TRP A 656 -23.33 41.17 -37.96
CA TRP A 656 -22.95 39.79 -37.58
C TRP A 656 -21.43 39.56 -37.58
N ILE A 657 -20.68 40.21 -38.49
CA ILE A 657 -19.21 40.09 -38.54
C ILE A 657 -18.60 40.58 -37.23
N SER A 658 -19.12 41.69 -36.70
CA SER A 658 -18.65 42.24 -35.42
C SER A 658 -18.94 41.28 -34.25
N SER A 659 -20.15 40.70 -34.19
CA SER A 659 -20.52 39.74 -33.15
C SER A 659 -19.67 38.47 -33.19
N VAL A 660 -19.42 37.93 -34.39
CA VAL A 660 -18.55 36.75 -34.56
C VAL A 660 -17.13 37.09 -34.10
N MET A 661 -16.56 38.21 -34.54
CA MET A 661 -15.21 38.63 -34.12
C MET A 661 -15.06 38.77 -32.60
N TYR A 662 -16.07 39.34 -31.92
CA TYR A 662 -16.08 39.40 -30.45
C TYR A 662 -16.18 38.00 -29.83
N GLY A 663 -17.01 37.11 -30.37
CA GLY A 663 -17.07 35.70 -29.96
C GLY A 663 -15.71 35.01 -30.06
N ILE A 664 -15.00 35.17 -31.18
CA ILE A 664 -13.66 34.61 -31.39
C ILE A 664 -12.68 35.16 -30.35
N TRP A 665 -12.64 36.48 -30.15
CA TRP A 665 -11.71 37.10 -29.21
C TRP A 665 -11.92 36.61 -27.77
N TRP A 666 -13.17 36.49 -27.34
CA TRP A 666 -13.52 35.95 -26.02
C TRP A 666 -13.22 34.45 -25.89
N THR A 667 -13.37 33.63 -26.95
CA THR A 667 -12.96 32.22 -26.88
C THR A 667 -11.47 32.05 -26.68
N VAL A 668 -10.64 32.85 -27.36
CA VAL A 668 -9.18 32.82 -27.17
C VAL A 668 -8.83 33.16 -25.72
N PHE A 669 -9.44 34.21 -25.16
CA PHE A 669 -9.25 34.55 -23.75
C PHE A 669 -9.74 33.44 -22.80
N GLY A 670 -10.90 32.84 -23.11
CA GLY A 670 -11.48 31.72 -22.38
C GLY A 670 -10.58 30.48 -22.38
N THR A 671 -9.94 30.14 -23.50
CA THR A 671 -9.01 28.99 -23.59
C THR A 671 -7.87 29.10 -22.59
N ILE A 672 -7.28 30.30 -22.49
CA ILE A 672 -6.16 30.57 -21.58
C ILE A 672 -6.61 30.48 -20.13
N MET A 673 -7.77 31.05 -19.80
CA MET A 673 -8.34 31.00 -18.45
C MET A 673 -8.66 29.56 -18.03
N PHE A 674 -9.35 28.77 -18.86
CA PHE A 674 -9.68 27.39 -18.52
C PHE A 674 -8.45 26.48 -18.47
N TRP A 675 -7.44 26.73 -19.31
CA TRP A 675 -6.18 26.00 -19.25
C TRP A 675 -5.44 26.26 -17.93
N LEU A 676 -5.34 27.53 -17.49
CA LEU A 676 -4.75 27.87 -16.19
C LEU A 676 -5.51 27.23 -15.03
N ILE A 677 -6.85 27.25 -15.08
CA ILE A 677 -7.70 26.61 -14.07
C ILE A 677 -7.44 25.09 -14.04
N ALA A 678 -7.39 24.42 -15.20
CA ALA A 678 -7.12 22.98 -15.27
C ALA A 678 -5.73 22.62 -14.68
N VAL A 679 -4.71 23.44 -14.93
CA VAL A 679 -3.37 23.28 -14.34
C VAL A 679 -3.39 23.46 -12.82
N LEU A 680 -4.08 24.48 -12.31
CA LEU A 680 -4.22 24.71 -10.86
C LEU A 680 -4.91 23.54 -10.14
N PHE A 681 -5.88 22.90 -10.78
CA PHE A 681 -6.59 21.73 -10.23
C PHE A 681 -5.88 20.39 -10.47
N GLY A 682 -4.61 20.41 -10.90
CA GLY A 682 -3.74 19.23 -10.90
C GLY A 682 -3.51 18.54 -12.24
N ALA A 683 -3.89 19.15 -13.37
CA ALA A 683 -3.51 18.60 -14.68
C ALA A 683 -1.98 18.71 -14.90
N PRO A 684 -1.31 17.66 -15.40
CA PRO A 684 0.14 17.65 -15.55
C PRO A 684 0.61 18.65 -16.63
N VAL A 685 1.52 19.54 -16.24
CA VAL A 685 1.99 20.69 -17.04
C VAL A 685 2.87 20.30 -18.21
N PHE A 686 3.56 19.15 -18.16
CA PHE A 686 4.59 18.82 -19.16
C PHE A 686 4.25 17.62 -20.04
N GLU A 687 3.51 16.63 -19.54
CA GLU A 687 3.27 15.37 -20.26
C GLU A 687 2.02 15.40 -21.16
N LEU A 688 1.01 16.22 -20.83
CA LEU A 688 -0.31 16.20 -21.51
C LEU A 688 -0.77 17.59 -21.98
N VAL A 689 0.17 18.49 -22.29
CA VAL A 689 -0.10 19.89 -22.70
C VAL A 689 -1.11 19.96 -23.85
N GLU A 690 -0.89 19.19 -24.91
CA GLU A 690 -1.76 19.20 -26.08
C GLU A 690 -3.21 18.80 -25.73
N LYS A 691 -3.39 17.74 -24.93
CA LYS A 691 -4.72 17.25 -24.54
C LYS A 691 -5.44 18.22 -23.60
N THR A 692 -4.70 18.83 -22.65
CA THR A 692 -5.26 19.83 -21.73
C THR A 692 -5.68 21.11 -22.46
N TRP A 693 -4.89 21.55 -23.44
CA TRP A 693 -5.19 22.72 -24.26
C TRP A 693 -6.44 22.49 -25.14
N LEU A 694 -6.54 21.32 -25.78
CA LEU A 694 -7.70 20.96 -26.60
C LEU A 694 -8.98 20.86 -25.77
N ALA A 695 -8.91 20.32 -24.55
CA ALA A 695 -10.05 20.28 -23.64
C ALA A 695 -10.51 21.68 -23.19
N ALA A 696 -9.56 22.56 -22.87
CA ALA A 696 -9.85 23.96 -22.53
C ALA A 696 -10.45 24.73 -23.71
N ALA A 697 -9.94 24.51 -24.92
CA ALA A 697 -10.49 25.08 -26.14
C ALA A 697 -11.94 24.60 -26.39
N TYR A 698 -12.20 23.30 -26.25
CA TYR A 698 -13.54 22.74 -26.38
C TYR A 698 -14.53 23.38 -25.39
N LEU A 699 -14.14 23.51 -24.12
CA LEU A 699 -14.97 24.11 -23.09
C LEU A 699 -15.24 25.61 -23.35
N SER A 700 -14.23 26.34 -23.84
CA SER A 700 -14.39 27.76 -24.20
C SER A 700 -15.37 27.98 -25.37
N VAL A 701 -15.39 27.08 -26.35
CA VAL A 701 -16.29 27.16 -27.51
C VAL A 701 -17.74 26.92 -27.07
N LEU A 702 -17.96 26.00 -26.11
CA LEU A 702 -19.29 25.75 -25.56
C LEU A 702 -19.77 26.88 -24.63
N ALA A 703 -18.93 27.33 -23.70
CA ALA A 703 -19.35 28.24 -22.64
C ALA A 703 -19.22 29.73 -23.01
N VAL A 704 -18.11 30.12 -23.64
CA VAL A 704 -17.71 31.52 -23.79
C VAL A 704 -18.07 32.10 -25.16
N PHE A 705 -18.04 31.31 -26.22
CA PHE A 705 -18.41 31.79 -27.56
C PHE A 705 -19.84 32.36 -27.62
N PRO A 706 -20.89 31.68 -27.12
CA PRO A 706 -22.25 32.19 -27.19
C PRO A 706 -22.42 33.48 -26.39
N ALA A 707 -21.73 33.58 -25.23
CA ALA A 707 -21.74 34.77 -24.39
C ALA A 707 -21.01 35.95 -25.05
N GLY A 708 -19.85 35.70 -25.67
CA GLY A 708 -19.08 36.72 -26.42
C GLY A 708 -19.81 37.24 -27.64
N ALA A 709 -20.50 36.37 -28.38
CA ALA A 709 -21.28 36.75 -29.55
C ALA A 709 -22.52 37.59 -29.18
N ALA A 710 -23.20 37.27 -28.07
CA ALA A 710 -24.41 37.96 -27.64
C ALA A 710 -24.12 39.31 -26.94
N LEU A 711 -23.14 39.35 -26.04
CA LEU A 711 -22.90 40.53 -25.17
C LEU A 711 -21.92 41.55 -25.76
N LYS A 712 -21.21 41.20 -26.84
CA LYS A 712 -20.19 42.03 -27.48
C LYS A 712 -19.18 42.57 -26.43
N SER A 713 -18.94 43.88 -26.41
CA SER A 713 -18.01 44.57 -25.49
C SER A 713 -18.70 45.23 -24.29
N ASN A 714 -19.96 44.91 -23.98
CA ASN A 714 -20.70 45.57 -22.90
C ASN A 714 -20.21 45.09 -21.52
N THR A 715 -19.31 45.87 -20.91
CA THR A 715 -18.71 45.54 -19.60
C THR A 715 -19.76 45.42 -18.49
N SER A 716 -20.83 46.23 -18.52
CA SER A 716 -21.92 46.17 -17.55
C SER A 716 -22.77 44.91 -17.67
N ALA A 717 -22.87 44.30 -18.85
CA ALA A 717 -23.61 43.05 -19.05
C ALA A 717 -22.79 41.84 -18.59
N TRP A 718 -21.48 41.84 -18.87
CA TRP A 718 -20.56 40.84 -18.36
C TRP A 718 -20.47 40.83 -16.83
N ILE A 719 -20.37 42.01 -16.20
CA ILE A 719 -20.36 42.11 -14.73
C ILE A 719 -21.66 41.58 -14.13
N ARG A 720 -22.82 41.88 -14.74
CA ARG A 720 -24.12 41.35 -14.29
C ARG A 720 -24.22 39.84 -14.42
N LEU A 721 -23.69 39.27 -15.52
CA LEU A 721 -23.70 37.84 -15.76
C LEU A 721 -22.81 37.09 -14.75
N ILE A 722 -21.63 37.64 -14.44
CA ILE A 722 -20.67 37.03 -13.52
C ILE A 722 -21.09 37.21 -12.05
N SER A 723 -21.62 38.38 -11.68
CA SER A 723 -21.93 38.67 -10.27
C SER A 723 -23.18 37.94 -9.76
N SER A 724 -24.05 37.43 -10.63
CA SER A 724 -25.32 36.74 -10.28
C SER A 724 -26.26 37.51 -9.33
N THR A 725 -25.98 38.79 -9.08
CA THR A 725 -26.65 39.61 -8.06
C THR A 725 -27.93 40.30 -8.57
N GLY A 726 -28.34 40.07 -9.82
CA GLY A 726 -29.55 40.64 -10.41
C GLY A 726 -30.49 39.56 -10.95
N ARG A 727 -31.81 39.78 -10.88
CA ARG A 727 -32.80 38.97 -11.61
C ARG A 727 -32.42 38.99 -13.10
N LEU A 728 -32.30 37.83 -13.73
CA LEU A 728 -32.13 37.70 -15.17
C LEU A 728 -33.43 38.13 -15.85
N GLU A 729 -33.57 39.43 -16.12
CA GLU A 729 -34.81 40.05 -16.62
C GLU A 729 -35.03 39.78 -18.11
N THR A 730 -33.98 39.62 -18.91
CA THR A 730 -34.10 39.39 -20.36
C THR A 730 -34.01 37.91 -20.74
N VAL A 731 -34.82 37.50 -21.72
CA VAL A 731 -34.82 36.11 -22.26
C VAL A 731 -33.45 35.75 -22.84
N ALA A 732 -32.77 36.71 -23.48
CA ALA A 732 -31.45 36.53 -24.06
C ALA A 732 -30.36 36.26 -22.99
N GLU A 733 -30.37 36.97 -21.87
CA GLU A 733 -29.42 36.72 -20.77
C GLU A 733 -29.63 35.35 -20.14
N ARG A 734 -30.89 34.88 -20.00
CA ARG A 734 -31.19 33.53 -19.50
C ARG A 734 -30.68 32.44 -20.45
N MET A 735 -30.85 32.62 -21.76
CA MET A 735 -30.37 31.66 -22.76
C MET A 735 -28.85 31.57 -22.83
N VAL A 736 -28.12 32.61 -22.43
CA VAL A 736 -26.65 32.59 -22.38
C VAL A 736 -26.13 32.08 -21.04
N TYR A 737 -26.77 32.45 -19.93
CA TYR A 737 -26.30 32.15 -18.58
C TYR A 737 -26.38 30.65 -18.24
N TYR A 738 -27.52 29.99 -18.48
CA TYR A 738 -27.70 28.59 -18.08
C TYR A 738 -26.75 27.62 -18.80
N PRO A 739 -26.51 27.71 -20.12
CA PRO A 739 -25.52 26.88 -20.80
C PRO A 739 -24.09 27.14 -20.32
N LEU A 740 -23.73 28.40 -20.05
CA LEU A 740 -22.40 28.75 -19.52
C LEU A 740 -22.16 28.12 -18.14
N VAL A 741 -23.11 28.25 -17.21
CA VAL A 741 -22.95 27.70 -15.86
C VAL A 741 -22.98 26.17 -15.88
N MET A 742 -23.94 25.58 -16.60
CA MET A 742 -24.10 24.12 -16.59
C MET A 742 -22.99 23.39 -17.33
N SER A 743 -22.39 23.98 -18.37
CA SER A 743 -21.21 23.39 -19.03
C SER A 743 -19.98 23.34 -18.11
N VAL A 744 -19.74 24.39 -17.31
CA VAL A 744 -18.65 24.41 -16.31
C VAL A 744 -18.93 23.41 -15.18
N VAL A 745 -20.16 23.36 -14.67
CA VAL A 745 -20.56 22.39 -13.63
C VAL A 745 -20.47 20.96 -14.15
N GLY A 746 -20.89 20.70 -15.38
CA GLY A 746 -20.78 19.40 -16.04
C GLY A 746 -19.33 18.96 -16.23
N ALA A 747 -18.44 19.88 -16.63
CA ALA A 747 -17.01 19.62 -16.71
C ALA A 747 -16.41 19.26 -15.33
N TRP A 748 -16.84 19.96 -14.28
CA TRP A 748 -16.41 19.69 -12.90
C TRP A 748 -16.84 18.29 -12.41
N PHE A 749 -18.10 17.90 -12.65
CA PHE A 749 -18.56 16.53 -12.36
C PHE A 749 -17.81 15.47 -13.16
N GLY A 750 -17.47 15.74 -14.42
CA GLY A 750 -16.61 14.86 -15.21
C GLY A 750 -15.23 14.66 -14.59
N GLY A 751 -14.69 15.70 -13.96
CA GLY A 751 -13.42 15.64 -13.21
C GLY A 751 -13.46 14.72 -11.99
N PHE A 752 -14.60 14.64 -11.28
CA PHE A 752 -14.76 13.78 -10.11
C PHE A 752 -14.69 12.28 -10.43
N VAL A 753 -14.95 11.87 -11.68
CA VAL A 753 -14.98 10.46 -12.10
C VAL A 753 -13.57 9.90 -12.40
N ILE A 754 -12.57 10.77 -12.52
CA ILE A 754 -11.17 10.43 -12.85
C ILE A 754 -10.45 9.60 -11.76
N PRO A 755 -10.60 9.88 -10.44
CA PRO A 755 -9.84 9.17 -9.41
C PRO A 755 -10.31 7.74 -9.14
N LEU A 756 -11.47 7.32 -9.69
CA LEU A 756 -12.11 6.07 -9.27
C LEU A 756 -11.51 4.80 -9.89
N ASP A 757 -10.87 4.84 -11.06
CA ASP A 757 -10.08 3.72 -11.63
C ASP A 757 -9.43 4.12 -12.97
N TRP A 758 -8.09 4.08 -13.09
CA TRP A 758 -7.37 4.45 -14.33
C TRP A 758 -7.35 3.34 -15.40
N GLN A 759 -8.06 2.23 -15.16
CA GLN A 759 -7.99 1.04 -16.01
C GLN A 759 -9.01 1.04 -17.16
N ARG A 760 -10.03 1.92 -17.13
CA ARG A 760 -11.05 1.99 -18.20
C ARG A 760 -10.76 3.12 -19.17
N ASP A 761 -10.85 2.85 -20.47
CA ASP A 761 -10.48 3.81 -21.52
C ASP A 761 -11.30 5.11 -21.50
N TRP A 762 -12.56 5.05 -21.06
CA TRP A 762 -13.44 6.23 -20.96
C TRP A 762 -13.12 7.14 -19.76
N GLN A 763 -12.36 6.67 -18.76
CA GLN A 763 -11.94 7.44 -17.59
C GLN A 763 -10.60 8.16 -17.82
N LYS A 764 -9.93 7.92 -18.95
CA LYS A 764 -8.66 8.56 -19.29
C LYS A 764 -8.84 10.05 -19.54
N TRP A 765 -7.92 10.86 -19.02
CA TRP A 765 -7.86 12.29 -19.32
C TRP A 765 -7.68 12.53 -20.84
N PRO A 766 -8.47 13.41 -21.49
CA PRO A 766 -9.47 14.36 -20.98
C PRO A 766 -10.95 13.94 -21.21
N VAL A 767 -11.22 12.66 -21.50
CA VAL A 767 -12.52 12.18 -22.02
C VAL A 767 -13.71 12.50 -21.09
N PRO A 768 -13.67 12.21 -19.77
CA PRO A 768 -14.79 12.47 -18.86
C PRO A 768 -15.21 13.94 -18.80
N ILE A 769 -14.24 14.86 -18.89
CA ILE A 769 -14.48 16.31 -18.78
C ILE A 769 -15.17 16.82 -20.04
N VAL A 770 -14.74 16.36 -21.21
CA VAL A 770 -15.35 16.74 -22.50
C VAL A 770 -16.80 16.23 -22.56
N CYS A 771 -17.05 14.98 -22.17
CA CYS A 771 -18.40 14.43 -22.09
C CYS A 771 -19.25 15.19 -21.06
N GLY A 772 -18.72 15.45 -19.87
CA GLY A 772 -19.40 16.20 -18.82
C GLY A 772 -19.77 17.63 -19.24
N ALA A 773 -18.86 18.35 -19.89
CA ALA A 773 -19.10 19.70 -20.40
C ALA A 773 -20.23 19.73 -21.45
N PHE A 774 -20.29 18.72 -22.32
CA PHE A 774 -21.34 18.59 -23.32
C PHE A 774 -22.71 18.32 -22.67
N PHE A 775 -22.81 17.34 -21.76
CA PHE A 775 -24.05 17.06 -21.05
C PHE A 775 -24.52 18.28 -20.24
N GLY A 776 -23.58 19.00 -19.64
CA GLY A 776 -23.84 20.28 -18.98
C GLY A 776 -24.41 21.35 -19.92
N ASN A 777 -23.83 21.52 -21.11
CA ASN A 777 -24.34 22.47 -22.09
C ASN A 777 -25.77 22.11 -22.56
N PHE A 778 -26.03 20.82 -22.80
CA PHE A 778 -27.36 20.33 -23.19
C PHE A 778 -28.41 20.57 -22.10
N THR A 779 -28.09 20.22 -20.85
CA THR A 779 -28.99 20.48 -19.71
C THR A 779 -29.21 21.97 -19.53
N GLY A 780 -28.18 22.81 -19.64
CA GLY A 780 -28.30 24.27 -19.59
C GLY A 780 -29.23 24.84 -20.65
N LEU A 781 -29.13 24.38 -21.91
CA LEU A 781 -30.05 24.77 -22.99
C LEU A 781 -31.48 24.33 -22.69
N SER A 782 -31.71 23.09 -22.27
CA SER A 782 -33.06 22.63 -21.90
C SER A 782 -33.65 23.43 -20.73
N MET A 783 -32.86 23.73 -19.70
CA MET A 783 -33.30 24.51 -18.54
C MET A 783 -33.64 25.95 -18.93
N SER A 784 -32.87 26.56 -19.84
CA SER A 784 -33.19 27.88 -20.36
C SER A 784 -34.55 27.91 -21.07
N VAL A 785 -34.91 26.86 -21.82
CA VAL A 785 -36.20 26.76 -22.51
C VAL A 785 -37.32 26.57 -21.50
N ILE A 786 -37.16 25.64 -20.56
CA ILE A 786 -38.17 25.33 -19.54
C ILE A 786 -38.44 26.55 -18.65
N PHE A 787 -37.40 27.23 -18.16
CA PHE A 787 -37.59 28.42 -17.33
C PHE A 787 -38.16 29.61 -18.10
N ASN A 788 -37.86 29.74 -19.39
CA ASN A 788 -38.49 30.75 -20.23
C ASN A 788 -39.98 30.46 -20.46
N GLN A 789 -40.38 29.18 -20.60
CA GLN A 789 -41.79 28.78 -20.67
C GLN A 789 -42.54 28.94 -19.35
N LEU A 790 -41.87 28.76 -18.21
CA LEU A 790 -42.48 28.97 -16.89
C LEU A 790 -42.58 30.46 -16.51
N ALA A 791 -41.74 31.31 -17.09
CA ALA A 791 -41.72 32.75 -16.83
C ALA A 791 -42.64 33.55 -17.76
N SER A 792 -43.05 32.97 -18.90
CA SER A 792 -44.10 33.48 -19.80
C SER A 792 -45.48 33.03 -19.35
#